data_AF-A0A9R1IF10-F1
#
_entry.id   AF-A0A9R1IF10-F1
#
_cell.length_a   1.000
_cell.length_b   1.000
_cell.length_c   1.000
_cell.angle_alpha   90.00
_cell.angle_beta   90.00
_cell.angle_gamma   90.00
#
_symmetry.space_group_name_H-M   'P 1'
#
loop_
_entity.id
_entity.type
_entity.pdbx_description
1 polymer ?
#
loop_
_entity_poly.entity_id
_entity_poly.type
_entity_poly.pdbx_seq_one_letter_code
_entity_poly.pdbx_strand_id
1 'polypeptide(L)'
;MKKKTVNGRSSHRQIRGTRRAPRRRRRFPRRLPPPPPPSPLAMPPRRDHGKQAQETAAPTPAPSSTAAGGIEEKMEPASPSTDTAGVAAEQGGAGDELSALFKEFSLDSSSTFAEARIRATFYPKFENEESDQESRTRMIEMVSQGLATMEVTLKHSGSLFMYAGNRGGAYAKNSFGNIYTAVGVFVLGRLFREAWGREAPKMQAEFNDCLEKNRISISMELVTAVLGDHGQRPKDDYAVITAVTELGHGKPQFYSTPKLIEFCRKWRLPTNHVWLFSTRYFHAIHLFDVMQVSLSDERTYAFGAGAAHNIIVLSVYISIRKSATSFFAAYDALCEEGTATSVCKVLGEIADISVRGSKDHVIVQGEILEGLVARIVSRESSVQMEVLRNFQQPSLDGGDSDLGLSLREIYAANRSDEKQQIKALLENAGSSLCSDHCDWFGNSGLDAQSRNADRSVVTHFLQAHPMDYATKKLQEMIRLMKKRNLPAAFKCYWNYQKIDSLSNDNLYYKMVIHVHKDSAFRRYQQEMRKNQELWPLYRGFFVDVNLFKAAELSEDSNTLPENTNGASNSRSSTKDGLVEEDSNLMVKLKFLTYKIRTFLIRNGLSTLFKEGTSAYRTYYLRQMEIWGTSPSKQKELAKMLDEWAVYIRRECGDAQPSSSTYLTEAEPFLEQYAKRSPANRALVGAAGGLVQTEDALPILDARRGKEGDLNKPERGTAPC
;
A
#
# COMPACT_ATOMS: atom_id res chain seq x y z
N MET A 1 36.53 -58.24 -20.29
CA MET A 1 36.73 -59.67 -19.96
C MET A 1 35.39 -60.41 -20.02
N LYS A 2 35.37 -61.69 -20.44
CA LYS A 2 34.33 -62.76 -20.30
C LYS A 2 32.82 -62.33 -20.31
N LYS A 3 32.04 -62.66 -21.37
CA LYS A 3 31.23 -63.91 -21.56
C LYS A 3 30.05 -64.03 -20.56
N LYS A 4 28.82 -64.46 -20.88
CA LYS A 4 28.09 -65.07 -22.06
C LYS A 4 26.58 -64.81 -21.79
N THR A 5 25.69 -64.41 -22.70
CA THR A 5 25.02 -65.13 -23.82
C THR A 5 24.28 -66.45 -23.50
N VAL A 6 23.01 -66.51 -23.97
CA VAL A 6 22.13 -67.65 -24.38
C VAL A 6 20.78 -67.60 -23.63
N ASN A 7 19.58 -67.37 -24.19
CA ASN A 7 18.96 -67.36 -25.54
C ASN A 7 18.18 -68.65 -25.92
N GLY A 8 16.89 -68.51 -26.27
CA GLY A 8 16.04 -69.50 -26.95
C GLY A 8 14.82 -70.02 -26.16
N ARG A 9 13.68 -70.40 -26.79
CA ARG A 9 13.33 -70.36 -28.23
C ARG A 9 11.81 -70.56 -28.44
N SER A 10 11.25 -69.90 -29.48
CA SER A 10 10.37 -70.41 -30.56
C SER A 10 9.58 -71.73 -30.36
N SER A 11 8.38 -72.00 -30.92
CA SER A 11 7.50 -71.32 -31.92
C SER A 11 6.34 -72.28 -32.29
N HIS A 12 5.21 -71.78 -32.84
CA HIS A 12 4.46 -72.34 -34.01
C HIS A 12 3.08 -71.67 -34.16
N ARG A 13 2.80 -70.99 -35.30
CA ARG A 13 1.98 -71.41 -36.47
C ARG A 13 0.46 -71.11 -36.32
N GLN A 14 -0.10 -70.15 -37.09
CA GLN A 14 -0.88 -70.36 -38.35
C GLN A 14 -2.38 -70.69 -38.10
N ILE A 15 -3.41 -70.23 -38.85
CA ILE A 15 -3.49 -69.38 -40.06
C ILE A 15 -4.95 -68.89 -40.35
N ARG A 16 -5.13 -67.81 -41.15
CA ARG A 16 -6.36 -67.33 -41.86
C ARG A 16 -7.59 -66.95 -40.98
N GLY A 17 -8.46 -66.03 -41.37
CA GLY A 17 -8.63 -65.14 -42.56
C GLY A 17 -10.06 -64.54 -42.50
N THR A 18 -10.58 -63.58 -43.27
CA THR A 18 -10.15 -62.63 -44.32
C THR A 18 -11.17 -61.44 -44.27
N ARG A 19 -11.17 -60.34 -45.05
CA ARG A 19 -10.40 -59.77 -46.18
C ARG A 19 -10.68 -58.25 -46.17
N ARG A 20 -9.70 -57.35 -46.41
CA ARG A 20 -9.96 -55.93 -46.77
C ARG A 20 -8.87 -55.40 -47.73
N ALA A 21 -9.31 -54.76 -48.80
CA ALA A 21 -8.49 -54.06 -49.80
C ALA A 21 -9.37 -53.04 -50.56
N PRO A 22 -8.83 -52.04 -51.28
CA PRO A 22 -7.43 -51.59 -51.36
C PRO A 22 -7.24 -50.10 -50.98
N ARG A 23 -5.98 -49.64 -51.00
CA ARG A 23 -5.56 -48.24 -50.73
C ARG A 23 -5.99 -47.26 -51.84
N ARG A 24 -6.37 -46.03 -51.45
CA ARG A 24 -6.16 -44.81 -52.27
C ARG A 24 -5.47 -43.72 -51.43
N ARG A 25 -4.53 -43.00 -52.05
CA ARG A 25 -3.72 -41.94 -51.42
C ARG A 25 -4.61 -40.76 -50.99
N ARG A 26 -4.51 -40.30 -49.74
CA ARG A 26 -5.10 -39.01 -49.30
C ARG A 26 -4.10 -37.88 -49.56
N ARG A 27 -4.55 -36.82 -50.24
CA ARG A 27 -3.85 -35.53 -50.35
C ARG A 27 -4.05 -34.73 -49.06
N PHE A 28 -3.06 -33.91 -48.69
CA PHE A 28 -3.23 -32.88 -47.66
C PHE A 28 -4.23 -31.79 -48.13
N PRO A 29 -5.14 -31.30 -47.26
CA PRO A 29 -5.93 -30.11 -47.54
C PRO A 29 -5.08 -28.83 -47.35
N ARG A 30 -5.36 -27.81 -48.15
CA ARG A 30 -4.67 -26.50 -48.13
C ARG A 30 -5.10 -25.66 -46.92
N ARG A 31 -4.22 -24.72 -46.52
CA ARG A 31 -4.54 -23.62 -45.59
C ARG A 31 -5.75 -22.81 -46.11
N LEU A 32 -6.63 -22.41 -45.20
CA LEU A 32 -7.66 -21.39 -45.44
C LEU A 32 -7.02 -19.98 -45.42
N PRO A 33 -7.49 -19.03 -46.24
CA PRO A 33 -7.06 -17.64 -46.18
C PRO A 33 -7.75 -16.88 -45.03
N PRO A 34 -7.16 -15.77 -44.53
CA PRO A 34 -7.77 -14.92 -43.50
C PRO A 34 -8.96 -14.10 -44.05
N PRO A 35 -9.87 -13.61 -43.19
CA PRO A 35 -11.04 -12.84 -43.58
C PRO A 35 -10.69 -11.40 -44.06
N PRO A 36 -11.54 -10.79 -44.91
CA PRO A 36 -11.35 -9.42 -45.38
C PRO A 36 -11.68 -8.36 -44.30
N PRO A 37 -11.12 -7.13 -44.41
CA PRO A 37 -11.43 -6.03 -43.50
C PRO A 37 -12.85 -5.46 -43.74
N PRO A 38 -13.49 -4.84 -42.73
CA PRO A 38 -14.83 -4.29 -42.85
C PRO A 38 -14.86 -3.02 -43.72
N SER A 39 -15.90 -2.91 -44.57
CA SER A 39 -16.17 -1.69 -45.35
C SER A 39 -16.85 -0.61 -44.50
N PRO A 40 -16.60 0.69 -44.75
CA PRO A 40 -17.13 1.78 -43.95
C PRO A 40 -18.59 2.11 -44.33
N LEU A 41 -19.46 2.28 -43.33
CA LEU A 41 -20.83 2.79 -43.52
C LEU A 41 -21.00 4.18 -42.87
N ALA A 42 -21.34 5.13 -43.74
CA ALA A 42 -22.11 6.36 -43.54
C ALA A 42 -22.01 7.13 -42.20
N MET A 43 -21.37 8.31 -42.27
CA MET A 43 -21.59 9.43 -41.34
C MET A 43 -22.66 10.40 -41.89
N PRO A 44 -23.47 11.08 -41.05
CA PRO A 44 -24.39 12.13 -41.50
C PRO A 44 -23.65 13.41 -41.97
N PRO A 45 -24.29 14.27 -42.79
CA PRO A 45 -23.61 15.39 -43.44
C PRO A 45 -23.31 16.55 -42.48
N ARG A 46 -22.14 17.18 -42.67
CA ARG A 46 -21.81 18.49 -42.09
C ARG A 46 -22.56 19.60 -42.84
N ARG A 47 -23.01 20.62 -42.12
CA ARG A 47 -23.48 21.89 -42.72
C ARG A 47 -22.29 22.75 -43.13
N ASP A 48 -22.35 23.29 -44.33
CA ASP A 48 -21.46 24.37 -44.78
C ASP A 48 -21.84 25.69 -44.09
N HIS A 49 -20.83 26.41 -43.61
CA HIS A 49 -20.86 27.87 -43.55
C HIS A 49 -19.54 28.39 -44.13
N GLY A 50 -19.66 29.32 -45.07
CA GLY A 50 -18.55 29.73 -45.94
C GLY A 50 -17.48 30.58 -45.26
N LYS A 51 -16.30 30.59 -45.85
CA LYS A 51 -15.22 31.52 -45.50
C LYS A 51 -15.50 32.90 -46.09
N GLN A 52 -15.29 33.95 -45.30
CA GLN A 52 -14.56 35.13 -45.76
C GLN A 52 -13.27 35.25 -44.95
N ALA A 53 -12.27 35.89 -45.53
CA ALA A 53 -10.87 35.77 -45.13
C ALA A 53 -10.36 37.04 -44.45
N GLN A 54 -9.35 36.89 -43.58
CA GLN A 54 -8.08 37.60 -43.71
C GLN A 54 -6.97 36.95 -42.87
N GLU A 55 -5.77 36.88 -43.46
CA GLU A 55 -4.43 37.15 -42.89
C GLU A 55 -4.12 36.77 -41.42
N THR A 56 -3.00 36.15 -40.99
CA THR A 56 -1.78 35.51 -41.54
C THR A 56 -0.84 35.33 -40.33
N ALA A 57 -0.56 34.10 -39.89
CA ALA A 57 0.64 33.79 -39.09
C ALA A 57 0.98 32.29 -39.16
N ALA A 58 2.27 31.95 -39.18
CA ALA A 58 2.78 30.59 -39.36
C ALA A 58 2.82 29.79 -38.02
N PRO A 59 2.95 28.44 -38.05
CA PRO A 59 2.51 27.59 -36.94
C PRO A 59 3.58 27.28 -35.89
N THR A 60 3.12 27.03 -34.66
CA THR A 60 3.90 26.46 -33.54
C THR A 60 3.34 25.06 -33.22
N PRO A 61 4.18 24.04 -32.94
CA PRO A 61 3.72 22.64 -32.85
C PRO A 61 2.80 22.37 -31.66
N ALA A 62 1.80 21.50 -31.89
CA ALA A 62 0.83 21.10 -30.88
C ALA A 62 1.45 20.20 -29.79
N PRO A 63 1.16 20.44 -28.49
CA PRO A 63 1.56 19.53 -27.42
C PRO A 63 0.66 18.28 -27.36
N SER A 64 1.30 17.13 -27.22
CA SER A 64 0.69 15.80 -27.14
C SER A 64 -0.15 15.58 -25.87
N SER A 65 -1.14 14.70 -26.00
CA SER A 65 -2.03 14.17 -24.93
C SER A 65 -1.35 13.90 -23.58
N THR A 66 -1.85 14.54 -22.51
CA THR A 66 -1.40 14.31 -21.13
C THR A 66 -2.42 13.45 -20.37
N ALA A 67 -2.01 12.25 -19.95
CA ALA A 67 -2.86 11.35 -19.18
C ALA A 67 -3.24 11.95 -17.81
N ALA A 68 -4.48 11.74 -17.39
CA ALA A 68 -5.02 12.25 -16.13
C ALA A 68 -4.38 11.56 -14.91
N GLY A 69 -3.37 12.19 -14.31
CA GLY A 69 -2.93 11.89 -12.95
C GLY A 69 -3.70 12.79 -11.97
N GLY A 70 -4.31 12.20 -10.94
CA GLY A 70 -4.89 12.96 -9.83
C GLY A 70 -3.82 13.84 -9.16
N ILE A 71 -4.20 15.08 -8.85
CA ILE A 71 -3.33 16.01 -8.14
C ILE A 71 -3.30 15.62 -6.66
N GLU A 72 -2.30 14.84 -6.25
CA GLU A 72 -1.84 14.85 -4.86
C GLU A 72 -1.05 16.16 -4.66
N GLU A 73 -1.72 17.20 -4.15
CA GLU A 73 -1.06 18.48 -3.88
C GLU A 73 -0.20 18.40 -2.61
N LYS A 74 1.10 18.18 -2.88
CA LYS A 74 2.22 18.98 -2.35
C LYS A 74 2.22 19.36 -0.86
N MET A 75 3.22 18.84 -0.15
CA MET A 75 3.84 19.55 0.97
C MET A 75 5.36 19.58 0.71
N GLU A 76 5.87 20.73 0.25
CA GLU A 76 7.31 20.98 0.11
C GLU A 76 7.82 21.88 1.24
N PRO A 77 9.03 21.63 1.78
CA PRO A 77 9.67 22.56 2.70
C PRO A 77 10.17 23.79 1.92
N ALA A 78 10.13 24.95 2.56
CA ALA A 78 10.63 26.19 1.99
C ALA A 78 12.14 26.12 1.67
N SER A 79 12.55 26.79 0.60
CA SER A 79 13.97 27.07 0.31
C SER A 79 14.40 28.33 1.05
N PRO A 80 15.64 28.43 1.57
CA PRO A 80 16.11 29.62 2.26
C PRO A 80 16.36 30.76 1.26
N SER A 81 15.85 31.94 1.57
CA SER A 81 16.17 33.19 0.86
C SER A 81 17.40 33.85 1.49
N THR A 82 18.43 34.10 0.69
CA THR A 82 19.52 35.01 1.03
C THR A 82 19.03 36.46 1.05
N ASP A 83 19.16 37.14 2.20
CA ASP A 83 19.74 38.49 2.32
C ASP A 83 19.42 39.11 3.69
N THR A 84 20.43 39.19 4.56
CA THR A 84 20.56 40.24 5.59
C THR A 84 22.00 40.23 6.11
N ALA A 85 22.66 41.39 6.05
CA ALA A 85 24.02 41.59 6.54
C ALA A 85 24.01 42.45 7.82
N GLY A 86 24.83 42.09 8.81
CA GLY A 86 24.93 42.74 10.11
C GLY A 86 23.83 42.28 11.09
N VAL A 87 24.11 41.94 12.36
CA VAL A 87 25.29 42.23 13.19
C VAL A 87 25.76 40.95 13.90
N ALA A 88 27.07 40.80 14.12
CA ALA A 88 27.67 39.61 14.69
C ALA A 88 27.40 39.44 16.19
N ALA A 89 27.04 38.22 16.59
CA ALA A 89 27.21 37.68 17.93
C ALA A 89 27.52 36.17 17.79
N GLU A 90 28.69 35.73 18.27
CA GLU A 90 29.17 34.36 18.09
C GLU A 90 28.49 33.39 19.06
N GLN A 91 27.65 32.49 18.54
CA GLN A 91 27.38 31.18 19.14
C GLN A 91 27.22 30.16 18.01
N GLY A 92 28.31 29.43 17.70
CA GLY A 92 28.25 28.31 16.75
C GLY A 92 27.46 27.14 17.34
N GLY A 93 26.54 26.58 16.56
CA GLY A 93 25.72 25.45 17.01
C GLY A 93 26.31 24.12 16.54
N ALA A 94 26.04 23.03 17.27
CA ALA A 94 26.49 21.68 16.87
C ALA A 94 25.96 21.20 15.49
N GLY A 95 24.96 21.88 14.91
CA GLY A 95 24.54 21.67 13.51
C GLY A 95 25.58 22.16 12.49
N ASP A 96 26.35 23.20 12.84
CA ASP A 96 27.49 23.67 12.05
C ASP A 96 28.67 22.70 12.17
N GLU A 97 28.88 22.10 13.36
CA GLU A 97 29.89 21.06 13.60
C GLU A 97 29.62 19.79 12.78
N LEU A 98 28.38 19.28 12.79
CA LEU A 98 27.98 18.15 11.91
C LEU A 98 28.17 18.46 10.42
N SER A 99 27.95 19.72 10.03
CA SER A 99 28.18 20.21 8.68
C SER A 99 29.67 20.40 8.35
N ALA A 100 30.52 20.62 9.36
CA ALA A 100 31.97 20.69 9.23
C ALA A 100 32.58 19.27 9.11
N LEU A 101 32.20 18.33 9.97
CA LEU A 101 32.58 16.91 9.88
C LEU A 101 32.33 16.34 8.48
N PHE A 102 31.18 16.67 7.87
CA PHE A 102 30.89 16.26 6.49
C PHE A 102 31.81 16.92 5.45
N LYS A 103 32.19 18.20 5.62
CA LYS A 103 33.14 18.88 4.71
C LYS A 103 34.57 18.32 4.86
N GLU A 104 34.94 17.86 6.04
CA GLU A 104 36.23 17.20 6.32
C GLU A 104 36.27 15.75 5.85
N PHE A 105 35.10 15.10 5.65
CA PHE A 105 34.99 13.80 5.01
C PHE A 105 35.34 13.87 3.50
N SER A 106 36.64 13.86 3.22
CA SER A 106 37.15 13.74 1.85
C SER A 106 36.79 12.37 1.27
N LEU A 107 36.16 12.38 0.10
CA LEU A 107 35.90 11.19 -0.70
C LEU A 107 37.19 10.71 -1.37
N ASP A 108 37.68 9.56 -0.93
CA ASP A 108 38.54 8.72 -1.77
C ASP A 108 37.74 7.50 -2.24
N SER A 109 37.34 7.53 -3.51
CA SER A 109 36.58 6.44 -4.12
C SER A 109 37.33 5.09 -4.12
N SER A 110 38.64 5.06 -3.85
CA SER A 110 39.42 3.83 -3.71
C SER A 110 39.38 3.24 -2.29
N SER A 111 39.06 4.03 -1.26
CA SER A 111 39.11 3.61 0.14
C SER A 111 37.84 3.89 0.97
N THR A 112 36.80 4.53 0.40
CA THR A 112 35.50 4.72 1.07
C THR A 112 34.55 3.56 0.77
N PHE A 113 33.95 3.02 1.84
CA PHE A 113 32.95 1.96 1.83
C PHE A 113 31.59 2.46 2.32
N ALA A 114 30.54 1.72 1.96
CA ALA A 114 29.17 1.97 2.36
C ALA A 114 28.48 0.69 2.85
N GLU A 115 27.74 0.79 3.95
CA GLU A 115 26.76 -0.21 4.38
C GLU A 115 25.38 0.47 4.48
N ALA A 116 24.34 -0.16 3.93
CA ALA A 116 22.98 0.33 3.96
C ALA A 116 22.02 -0.70 4.55
N ARG A 117 21.47 -0.41 5.73
CA ARG A 117 20.52 -1.24 6.45
C ARG A 117 19.10 -0.71 6.29
N ILE A 118 18.24 -1.46 5.60
CA ILE A 118 16.81 -1.16 5.56
C ILE A 118 16.23 -1.25 6.98
N ARG A 119 15.47 -0.23 7.39
CA ARG A 119 14.81 -0.15 8.71
C ARG A 119 13.31 -0.33 8.65
N ALA A 120 12.66 0.22 7.63
CA ALA A 120 11.24 0.01 7.40
C ALA A 120 10.91 0.12 5.91
N THR A 121 9.96 -0.72 5.47
CA THR A 121 9.40 -0.63 4.14
C THR A 121 8.02 -1.29 4.07
N PHE A 122 7.08 -0.65 3.38
CA PHE A 122 5.78 -1.23 3.06
C PHE A 122 5.80 -1.88 1.67
N TYR A 123 4.70 -2.53 1.29
CA TYR A 123 4.58 -3.18 -0.02
C TYR A 123 5.00 -2.27 -1.19
N PRO A 124 5.56 -2.87 -2.27
CA PRO A 124 5.70 -2.21 -3.57
C PRO A 124 4.43 -1.47 -3.98
N LYS A 125 4.56 -0.40 -4.77
CA LYS A 125 3.37 0.32 -5.27
C LYS A 125 2.45 -0.62 -6.07
N PHE A 126 1.21 -0.75 -5.58
CA PHE A 126 0.11 -1.44 -6.23
C PHE A 126 -0.94 -0.48 -6.81
N GLU A 127 -1.64 -0.93 -7.85
CA GLU A 127 -2.49 -0.08 -8.69
C GLU A 127 -3.95 0.00 -8.24
N ASN A 128 -4.66 1.04 -8.71
CA ASN A 128 -6.13 1.08 -8.64
C ASN A 128 -6.66 0.20 -9.77
N GLU A 129 -7.76 -0.50 -9.54
CA GLU A 129 -8.43 -1.31 -10.56
C GLU A 129 -8.84 -0.52 -11.81
N GLU A 130 -9.35 0.70 -11.61
CA GLU A 130 -9.70 1.68 -12.67
C GLU A 130 -8.52 2.00 -13.59
N SER A 131 -7.29 1.83 -13.10
CA SER A 131 -6.05 2.07 -13.85
C SER A 131 -5.49 0.81 -14.51
N ASP A 132 -6.02 -0.37 -14.22
CA ASP A 132 -5.41 -1.65 -14.56
C ASP A 132 -6.41 -2.83 -14.63
N GLN A 133 -7.23 -2.83 -15.70
CA GLN A 133 -8.10 -3.97 -16.05
C GLN A 133 -7.31 -5.20 -16.52
N GLU A 134 -6.04 -5.04 -16.90
CA GLU A 134 -5.13 -6.14 -17.22
C GLU A 134 -4.82 -6.94 -15.95
N SER A 135 -4.50 -6.29 -14.83
CA SER A 135 -4.35 -6.91 -13.52
C SER A 135 -5.60 -7.68 -13.08
N ARG A 136 -6.80 -7.10 -13.21
CA ARG A 136 -8.07 -7.79 -12.91
C ARG A 136 -8.25 -9.06 -13.76
N THR A 137 -7.98 -8.96 -15.06
CA THR A 137 -8.06 -10.09 -16.00
C THR A 137 -7.04 -11.18 -15.66
N ARG A 138 -5.79 -10.80 -15.36
CA ARG A 138 -4.71 -11.70 -14.97
C ARG A 138 -5.00 -12.43 -13.65
N MET A 139 -5.53 -11.73 -12.65
CA MET A 139 -5.97 -12.34 -11.39
C MET A 139 -7.02 -13.43 -11.63
N ILE A 140 -8.05 -13.12 -12.43
CA ILE A 140 -9.10 -14.09 -12.78
C ILE A 140 -8.51 -15.28 -13.55
N GLU A 141 -7.63 -15.03 -14.53
CA GLU A 141 -6.95 -16.08 -15.29
C GLU A 141 -6.18 -17.03 -14.36
N MET A 142 -5.27 -16.50 -13.55
CA MET A 142 -4.41 -17.28 -12.66
C MET A 142 -5.21 -18.15 -11.68
N VAL A 143 -6.25 -17.58 -11.05
CA VAL A 143 -7.11 -18.34 -10.13
C VAL A 143 -7.93 -19.38 -10.90
N SER A 144 -8.46 -19.06 -12.08
CA SER A 144 -9.29 -19.99 -12.88
C SER A 144 -8.51 -21.21 -13.40
N GLN A 145 -7.24 -21.02 -13.75
CA GLN A 145 -6.29 -22.09 -14.07
C GLN A 145 -5.78 -22.82 -12.81
N GLY A 146 -6.27 -22.40 -11.64
CA GLY A 146 -5.88 -22.87 -10.31
C GLY A 146 -4.49 -22.41 -9.86
N LEU A 147 -3.67 -21.81 -10.72
CA LEU A 147 -2.25 -21.50 -10.50
C LEU A 147 -1.99 -20.80 -9.16
N ALA A 148 -2.91 -19.93 -8.73
CA ALA A 148 -2.83 -19.23 -7.47
C ALA A 148 -4.18 -19.14 -6.75
N THR A 149 -4.15 -18.65 -5.51
CA THR A 149 -5.33 -18.22 -4.75
C THR A 149 -5.38 -16.70 -4.75
N MET A 150 -6.56 -16.10 -4.88
CA MET A 150 -6.74 -14.67 -4.64
C MET A 150 -7.19 -14.45 -3.21
N GLU A 151 -6.49 -13.56 -2.53
CA GLU A 151 -6.81 -13.08 -1.20
C GLU A 151 -7.43 -11.68 -1.27
N VAL A 152 -8.41 -11.42 -0.42
CA VAL A 152 -9.04 -10.11 -0.26
C VAL A 152 -9.06 -9.72 1.21
N THR A 153 -8.70 -8.47 1.52
CA THR A 153 -8.82 -7.89 2.86
C THR A 153 -9.55 -6.55 2.82
N LEU A 154 -10.10 -6.10 3.96
CA LEU A 154 -10.66 -4.75 4.05
C LEU A 154 -9.56 -3.72 3.83
N LYS A 155 -9.85 -2.67 3.05
CA LYS A 155 -9.02 -1.47 3.05
C LYS A 155 -9.57 -0.50 4.10
N HIS A 156 -8.92 -0.50 5.26
CA HIS A 156 -9.11 0.52 6.28
C HIS A 156 -8.68 1.89 5.74
N SER A 157 -9.25 2.97 6.31
CA SER A 157 -8.89 4.34 5.98
C SER A 157 -8.24 5.02 7.17
N GLY A 158 -6.92 5.17 7.12
CA GLY A 158 -6.16 5.80 8.18
C GLY A 158 -4.75 6.20 7.71
N SER A 159 -3.80 6.14 8.63
CA SER A 159 -2.40 6.49 8.40
C SER A 159 -1.49 5.27 8.52
N LEU A 160 -0.71 5.00 7.48
CA LEU A 160 0.32 3.96 7.49
C LEU A 160 1.41 4.29 8.52
N PHE A 161 1.57 3.39 9.48
CA PHE A 161 2.64 3.37 10.48
C PHE A 161 3.43 2.07 10.38
N MET A 162 4.74 2.17 10.56
CA MET A 162 5.67 1.05 10.55
C MET A 162 6.59 1.13 11.76
N TYR A 163 6.91 -0.02 12.33
CA TYR A 163 7.71 -0.12 13.54
C TYR A 163 8.67 -1.31 13.44
N ALA A 164 9.93 -1.12 13.81
CA ALA A 164 10.99 -2.12 13.64
C ALA A 164 11.71 -2.47 14.96
N GLY A 165 11.08 -2.18 16.10
CA GLY A 165 11.66 -2.26 17.43
C GLY A 165 12.18 -0.91 17.92
N ASN A 166 12.52 -0.83 19.20
CA ASN A 166 12.97 0.39 19.89
C ASN A 166 14.21 1.03 19.22
N ARG A 167 15.24 0.24 18.92
CA ARG A 167 16.44 0.64 18.13
C ARG A 167 16.24 0.49 16.62
N GLY A 168 15.09 -0.02 16.20
CA GLY A 168 14.65 -0.15 14.82
C GLY A 168 14.02 1.13 14.26
N GLY A 169 13.33 1.88 15.12
CA GLY A 169 12.67 3.14 14.78
C GLY A 169 11.18 2.98 14.47
N ALA A 170 10.50 4.13 14.47
CA ALA A 170 9.08 4.29 14.21
C ALA A 170 8.88 5.25 13.02
N TYR A 171 8.06 4.84 12.05
CA TYR A 171 8.00 5.48 10.73
C TYR A 171 6.56 5.65 10.25
N ALA A 172 6.25 6.82 9.69
CA ALA A 172 5.04 7.08 8.92
C ALA A 172 5.34 6.91 7.42
N LYS A 173 4.32 7.04 6.55
CA LYS A 173 4.42 6.81 5.09
C LYS A 173 5.65 7.42 4.39
N ASN A 174 6.13 8.61 4.78
CA ASN A 174 7.27 9.31 4.14
C ASN A 174 8.08 10.18 5.13
N SER A 175 7.96 9.92 6.43
CA SER A 175 8.55 10.72 7.52
C SER A 175 8.70 9.89 8.79
N PHE A 176 9.52 10.35 9.73
CA PHE A 176 9.63 9.84 11.10
C PHE A 176 9.70 11.01 12.08
N GLY A 177 9.71 10.75 13.39
CA GLY A 177 10.01 11.79 14.37
C GLY A 177 8.97 12.90 14.52
N ASN A 178 7.70 12.58 14.24
CA ASN A 178 6.58 13.52 14.21
C ASN A 178 5.34 12.93 14.90
N ILE A 179 4.25 13.69 14.92
CA ILE A 179 2.99 13.33 15.58
C ILE A 179 2.41 11.99 15.10
N TYR A 180 2.42 11.68 13.80
CA TYR A 180 1.93 10.39 13.27
C TYR A 180 2.69 9.20 13.85
N THR A 181 4.01 9.34 14.00
CA THR A 181 4.85 8.31 14.61
C THR A 181 4.71 8.22 16.13
N ALA A 182 4.46 9.33 16.82
CA ALA A 182 4.18 9.32 18.26
C ALA A 182 2.84 8.62 18.56
N VAL A 183 1.79 8.92 17.78
CA VAL A 183 0.49 8.24 17.86
C VAL A 183 0.63 6.75 17.57
N GLY A 184 1.41 6.34 16.57
CA GLY A 184 1.63 4.92 16.27
C GLY A 184 2.32 4.16 17.40
N VAL A 185 3.35 4.76 18.02
CA VAL A 185 4.03 4.19 19.20
C VAL A 185 3.06 4.09 20.39
N PHE A 186 2.28 5.14 20.67
CA PHE A 186 1.26 5.13 21.72
C PHE A 186 0.17 4.06 21.50
N VAL A 187 -0.39 3.98 20.28
CA VAL A 187 -1.45 3.00 19.95
C VAL A 187 -0.92 1.58 20.05
N LEU A 188 0.31 1.31 19.58
CA LEU A 188 0.96 0.01 19.78
C LEU A 188 1.14 -0.30 21.28
N GLY A 189 1.56 0.67 22.08
CA GLY A 189 1.68 0.54 23.54
C GLY A 189 0.35 0.24 24.22
N ARG A 190 -0.73 0.89 23.78
CA ARG A 190 -2.09 0.62 24.25
C ARG A 190 -2.58 -0.76 23.85
N LEU A 191 -2.35 -1.21 22.62
CA LEU A 191 -2.70 -2.57 22.16
C LEU A 191 -2.03 -3.66 23.02
N PHE A 192 -0.75 -3.48 23.39
CA PHE A 192 -0.09 -4.40 24.32
C PHE A 192 -0.72 -4.37 25.72
N ARG A 193 -1.18 -3.22 26.23
CA ARG A 193 -1.89 -3.11 27.51
C ARG A 193 -3.29 -3.75 27.46
N GLU A 194 -4.04 -3.55 26.39
CA GLU A 194 -5.33 -4.22 26.13
C GLU A 194 -5.17 -5.75 26.06
N ALA A 195 -4.10 -6.23 25.43
CA ALA A 195 -3.86 -7.65 25.21
C ALA A 195 -3.23 -8.40 26.39
N TRP A 196 -2.31 -7.78 27.14
CA TRP A 196 -1.46 -8.43 28.15
C TRP A 196 -1.58 -7.82 29.56
N GLY A 197 -2.37 -6.76 29.74
CA GLY A 197 -2.57 -6.10 31.03
C GLY A 197 -1.26 -5.73 31.71
N ARG A 198 -1.04 -6.24 32.91
CA ARG A 198 0.18 -6.00 33.72
C ARG A 198 1.46 -6.57 33.11
N GLU A 199 1.38 -7.58 32.24
CA GLU A 199 2.55 -8.15 31.57
C GLU A 199 3.02 -7.34 30.35
N ALA A 200 2.26 -6.33 29.93
CA ALA A 200 2.54 -5.55 28.73
C ALA A 200 3.98 -5.00 28.64
N PRO A 201 4.62 -4.43 29.68
CA PRO A 201 5.99 -3.91 29.57
C PRO A 201 7.04 -5.00 29.27
N LYS A 202 6.84 -6.21 29.80
CA LYS A 202 7.69 -7.37 29.52
C LYS A 202 7.47 -7.85 28.09
N MET A 203 6.21 -8.02 27.69
CA MET A 203 5.86 -8.48 26.34
C MET A 203 6.29 -7.49 25.24
N GLN A 204 6.26 -6.18 25.52
CA GLN A 204 6.83 -5.14 24.64
C GLN A 204 8.35 -5.26 24.49
N ALA A 205 9.09 -5.58 25.57
CA ALA A 205 10.53 -5.79 25.50
C ALA A 205 10.88 -7.06 24.67
N GLU A 206 10.22 -8.19 24.96
CA GLU A 206 10.38 -9.43 24.17
C GLU A 206 9.98 -9.25 22.70
N PHE A 207 8.97 -8.40 22.43
CA PHE A 207 8.57 -8.04 21.07
C PHE A 207 9.67 -7.28 20.34
N ASN A 208 10.30 -6.31 21.01
CA ASN A 208 11.38 -5.53 20.43
C ASN A 208 12.63 -6.35 20.17
N ASP A 209 13.02 -7.21 21.09
CA ASP A 209 14.10 -8.20 20.86
C ASP A 209 13.77 -9.10 19.67
N CYS A 210 12.51 -9.54 19.52
CA CYS A 210 12.07 -10.32 18.38
C CYS A 210 12.15 -9.55 17.06
N LEU A 211 11.72 -8.28 17.02
CA LEU A 211 11.80 -7.46 15.81
C LEU A 211 13.25 -7.18 15.42
N GLU A 212 14.08 -6.77 16.38
CA GLU A 212 15.46 -6.34 16.11
C GLU A 212 16.36 -7.52 15.72
N LYS A 213 16.29 -8.63 16.45
CA LYS A 213 17.10 -9.83 16.21
C LYS A 213 16.80 -10.46 14.85
N ASN A 214 15.54 -10.48 14.43
CA ASN A 214 15.11 -11.07 13.17
C ASN A 214 15.06 -10.05 12.01
N ARG A 215 15.44 -8.78 12.25
CA ARG A 215 15.36 -7.66 11.30
C ARG A 215 13.95 -7.55 10.69
N ILE A 216 12.92 -7.53 11.53
CA ILE A 216 11.51 -7.43 11.13
C ILE A 216 10.99 -6.00 11.33
N SER A 217 10.24 -5.51 10.35
CA SER A 217 9.34 -4.35 10.52
C SER A 217 7.89 -4.79 10.41
N ILE A 218 7.06 -4.41 11.37
CA ILE A 218 5.60 -4.49 11.24
C ILE A 218 5.07 -3.24 10.54
N SER A 219 3.97 -3.39 9.81
CA SER A 219 3.21 -2.30 9.22
C SER A 219 1.75 -2.39 9.65
N MET A 220 1.17 -1.27 10.05
CA MET A 220 -0.23 -1.17 10.46
C MET A 220 -0.90 0.07 9.87
N GLU A 221 -2.21 -0.02 9.65
CA GLU A 221 -3.03 1.17 9.40
C GLU A 221 -3.50 1.70 10.77
N LEU A 222 -3.11 2.92 11.14
CA LEU A 222 -3.64 3.64 12.31
C LEU A 222 -4.95 4.30 11.92
N VAL A 223 -6.05 3.86 12.50
CA VAL A 223 -7.38 4.41 12.27
C VAL A 223 -7.81 5.15 13.53
N THR A 224 -7.49 6.43 13.56
CA THR A 224 -7.64 7.31 14.73
C THR A 224 -8.27 8.63 14.32
N ALA A 225 -9.14 9.20 15.15
CA ALA A 225 -9.73 10.53 14.86
C ALA A 225 -8.70 11.67 14.91
N VAL A 226 -7.59 11.48 15.63
CA VAL A 226 -6.61 12.55 15.94
C VAL A 226 -5.60 12.85 14.83
N LEU A 227 -5.50 11.96 13.82
CA LEU A 227 -4.58 12.11 12.67
C LEU A 227 -5.29 12.69 11.42
N GLY A 228 -6.49 13.24 11.60
CA GLY A 228 -7.30 13.90 10.58
C GLY A 228 -8.34 13.00 9.92
N ASP A 229 -9.24 13.62 9.16
CA ASP A 229 -10.42 12.96 8.60
C ASP A 229 -10.15 12.05 7.38
N HIS A 230 -10.43 10.76 7.56
CA HIS A 230 -10.27 9.70 6.56
C HIS A 230 -11.61 9.04 6.18
N GLY A 231 -12.48 9.79 5.51
CA GLY A 231 -13.73 9.27 4.90
C GLY A 231 -14.86 8.91 5.87
N GLN A 232 -14.56 8.49 7.09
CA GLN A 232 -15.47 8.47 8.24
C GLN A 232 -14.62 8.49 9.51
N ARG A 233 -14.96 9.35 10.47
CA ARG A 233 -14.29 9.38 11.78
C ARG A 233 -14.53 8.06 12.51
N PRO A 234 -13.48 7.43 13.06
CA PRO A 234 -13.66 6.19 13.78
C PRO A 234 -14.26 6.45 15.16
N LYS A 235 -15.14 5.55 15.60
CA LYS A 235 -15.82 5.62 16.90
C LYS A 235 -14.83 5.39 18.03
N ASP A 236 -13.97 4.39 17.87
CA ASP A 236 -12.85 4.02 18.74
C ASP A 236 -11.53 4.17 17.97
N ASP A 237 -10.43 4.48 18.65
CA ASP A 237 -9.11 4.62 18.01
C ASP A 237 -8.41 3.26 17.99
N TYR A 238 -8.09 2.74 16.81
CA TYR A 238 -7.56 1.38 16.65
C TYR A 238 -6.47 1.30 15.58
N ALA A 239 -5.76 0.18 15.54
CA ALA A 239 -4.86 -0.17 14.45
C ALA A 239 -5.07 -1.61 13.99
N VAL A 240 -4.68 -1.89 12.75
CA VAL A 240 -4.75 -3.22 12.14
C VAL A 240 -3.41 -3.54 11.47
N ILE A 241 -2.81 -4.68 11.80
CA ILE A 241 -1.57 -5.13 11.13
C ILE A 241 -1.89 -5.51 9.67
N THR A 242 -1.22 -4.85 8.73
CA THR A 242 -1.40 -5.02 7.28
C THR A 242 -0.20 -5.68 6.60
N ALA A 243 0.99 -5.61 7.20
CA ALA A 243 2.16 -6.34 6.74
C ALA A 243 3.12 -6.69 7.90
N VAL A 244 3.89 -7.75 7.72
CA VAL A 244 5.09 -8.05 8.51
C VAL A 244 6.20 -8.33 7.49
N THR A 245 7.32 -7.62 7.61
CA THR A 245 8.39 -7.58 6.61
C THR A 245 9.70 -8.01 7.23
N GLU A 246 10.29 -9.11 6.76
CA GLU A 246 11.68 -9.49 7.02
C GLU A 246 12.60 -8.66 6.10
N LEU A 247 13.47 -7.85 6.71
CA LEU A 247 14.31 -6.88 5.99
C LEU A 247 15.69 -7.44 5.61
N GLY A 248 16.17 -8.47 6.31
CA GLY A 248 17.31 -9.32 5.91
C GLY A 248 18.58 -8.59 5.46
N HIS A 249 19.39 -9.27 4.64
CA HIS A 249 20.55 -8.72 3.90
C HIS A 249 20.32 -8.75 2.37
N GLY A 250 19.05 -8.73 1.97
CA GLY A 250 18.63 -8.86 0.57
C GLY A 250 17.32 -8.13 0.33
N LYS A 251 16.58 -8.56 -0.71
CA LYS A 251 15.28 -7.99 -1.04
C LYS A 251 14.31 -8.19 0.14
N PRO A 252 13.64 -7.13 0.64
CA PRO A 252 12.58 -7.25 1.66
C PRO A 252 11.55 -8.33 1.32
N GLN A 253 11.25 -9.19 2.30
CA GLN A 253 10.29 -10.29 2.16
C GLN A 253 9.08 -10.05 3.06
N PHE A 254 7.88 -10.15 2.50
CA PHE A 254 6.63 -9.95 3.22
C PHE A 254 6.03 -11.29 3.64
N TYR A 255 5.45 -11.35 4.83
CA TYR A 255 4.82 -12.56 5.34
C TYR A 255 3.62 -12.93 4.49
N SER A 256 3.48 -14.23 4.20
CA SER A 256 2.20 -14.79 3.78
C SER A 256 1.16 -14.54 4.89
N THR A 257 -0.11 -14.42 4.52
CA THR A 257 -1.18 -14.15 5.49
C THR A 257 -1.29 -15.17 6.62
N PRO A 258 -1.07 -16.48 6.39
CA PRO A 258 -0.91 -17.43 7.48
C PRO A 258 0.16 -17.03 8.49
N LYS A 259 1.38 -16.74 8.02
CA LYS A 259 2.53 -16.35 8.86
C LYS A 259 2.28 -15.00 9.55
N LEU A 260 1.57 -14.07 8.89
CA LEU A 260 1.15 -12.80 9.48
C LEU A 260 0.13 -13.01 10.61
N ILE A 261 -0.90 -13.84 10.40
CA ILE A 261 -1.93 -14.13 11.40
C ILE A 261 -1.33 -14.92 12.57
N GLU A 262 -0.43 -15.87 12.32
CA GLU A 262 0.34 -16.57 13.35
C GLU A 262 1.18 -15.59 14.19
N PHE A 263 1.94 -14.71 13.53
CA PHE A 263 2.72 -13.67 14.19
C PHE A 263 1.82 -12.75 15.05
N CYS A 264 0.70 -12.28 14.49
CA CYS A 264 -0.24 -11.44 15.23
C CYS A 264 -0.87 -12.18 16.42
N ARG A 265 -1.23 -13.46 16.27
CA ARG A 265 -1.76 -14.29 17.38
C ARG A 265 -0.72 -14.48 18.48
N LYS A 266 0.54 -14.74 18.15
CA LYS A 266 1.65 -14.85 19.12
C LYS A 266 1.77 -13.59 19.98
N TRP A 267 1.64 -12.41 19.37
CA TRP A 267 1.79 -11.12 20.06
C TRP A 267 0.46 -10.49 20.50
N ARG A 268 -0.67 -11.18 20.26
CA ARG A 268 -2.05 -10.71 20.46
C ARG A 268 -2.38 -9.36 19.77
N LEU A 269 -1.79 -9.13 18.59
CA LEU A 269 -2.00 -7.93 17.78
C LEU A 269 -3.22 -8.05 16.84
N PRO A 270 -3.92 -6.94 16.51
CA PRO A 270 -5.13 -6.99 15.68
C PRO A 270 -4.87 -7.38 14.22
N THR A 271 -5.59 -8.40 13.73
CA THR A 271 -5.58 -8.82 12.32
C THR A 271 -6.75 -8.22 11.53
N ASN A 272 -6.55 -8.03 10.23
CA ASN A 272 -7.61 -7.66 9.28
C ASN A 272 -8.57 -8.84 9.04
N HIS A 273 -9.76 -8.58 8.50
CA HIS A 273 -10.64 -9.62 7.94
C HIS A 273 -10.06 -10.10 6.61
N VAL A 274 -9.99 -11.41 6.42
CA VAL A 274 -9.44 -12.05 5.22
C VAL A 274 -10.48 -12.97 4.57
N TRP A 275 -10.63 -12.86 3.25
CA TRP A 275 -11.39 -13.79 2.40
C TRP A 275 -10.47 -14.39 1.35
N LEU A 276 -10.58 -15.71 1.12
CA LEU A 276 -9.85 -16.39 0.05
C LEU A 276 -10.77 -16.90 -1.05
N PHE A 277 -10.28 -16.83 -2.28
CA PHE A 277 -10.95 -17.24 -3.52
C PHE A 277 -9.98 -18.10 -4.34
N SER A 278 -10.30 -19.38 -4.45
CA SER A 278 -9.50 -20.44 -5.09
C SER A 278 -10.35 -21.20 -6.11
N THR A 279 -9.76 -21.89 -7.08
CA THR A 279 -10.54 -22.82 -7.92
C THR A 279 -10.42 -24.23 -7.38
N ARG A 280 -11.51 -24.78 -6.83
CA ARG A 280 -11.59 -26.13 -6.25
C ARG A 280 -11.58 -27.26 -7.30
N TYR A 281 -10.62 -27.24 -8.23
CA TYR A 281 -10.47 -28.31 -9.23
C TYR A 281 -10.14 -29.68 -8.61
N PHE A 282 -9.39 -29.69 -7.49
CA PHE A 282 -8.77 -30.93 -6.99
C PHE A 282 -9.73 -31.86 -6.24
N HIS A 283 -10.68 -31.33 -5.46
CA HIS A 283 -11.68 -32.15 -4.78
C HIS A 283 -12.61 -32.85 -5.78
N ALA A 284 -12.95 -32.19 -6.89
CA ALA A 284 -13.78 -32.78 -7.95
C ALA A 284 -13.11 -34.01 -8.57
N ILE A 285 -11.80 -33.97 -8.85
CA ILE A 285 -11.06 -35.09 -9.44
C ILE A 285 -10.93 -36.25 -8.45
N HIS A 286 -10.62 -35.98 -7.18
CA HIS A 286 -10.55 -37.04 -6.16
C HIS A 286 -11.90 -37.71 -5.92
N LEU A 287 -13.01 -36.95 -5.94
CA LEU A 287 -14.36 -37.50 -5.95
C LEU A 287 -14.67 -38.28 -7.24
N PHE A 288 -14.13 -37.86 -8.39
CA PHE A 288 -14.31 -38.57 -9.66
C PHE A 288 -13.62 -39.95 -9.65
N ASP A 289 -12.38 -40.03 -9.17
CA ASP A 289 -11.66 -41.30 -9.03
C ASP A 289 -12.32 -42.22 -7.99
N VAL A 290 -12.71 -41.69 -6.83
CA VAL A 290 -13.41 -42.49 -5.78
C VAL A 290 -14.80 -42.96 -6.25
N MET A 291 -15.52 -42.16 -7.04
CA MET A 291 -16.78 -42.60 -7.65
C MET A 291 -16.56 -43.61 -8.81
N GLN A 292 -15.47 -43.52 -9.57
CA GLN A 292 -15.16 -44.53 -10.58
C GLN A 292 -14.83 -45.89 -9.96
N VAL A 293 -14.06 -45.92 -8.87
CA VAL A 293 -13.82 -47.17 -8.12
C VAL A 293 -15.15 -47.78 -7.65
N SER A 294 -16.04 -46.95 -7.09
CA SER A 294 -17.36 -47.38 -6.59
C SER A 294 -18.35 -47.85 -7.66
N LEU A 295 -18.09 -47.58 -8.94
CA LEU A 295 -18.93 -48.01 -10.08
C LEU A 295 -18.38 -49.26 -10.78
N SER A 296 -17.25 -49.80 -10.33
CA SER A 296 -16.63 -51.01 -10.90
C SER A 296 -17.12 -52.32 -10.27
N ASP A 297 -17.81 -52.27 -9.13
CA ASP A 297 -18.53 -53.41 -8.55
C ASP A 297 -19.92 -53.55 -9.20
N GLU A 298 -20.05 -54.48 -10.13
CA GLU A 298 -21.34 -54.82 -10.76
C GLU A 298 -22.33 -55.40 -9.75
N ARG A 299 -23.44 -54.69 -9.50
CA ARG A 299 -24.84 -55.16 -9.75
C ARG A 299 -25.86 -54.22 -9.11
N THR A 300 -26.64 -53.51 -9.93
CA THR A 300 -28.12 -53.49 -9.97
C THR A 300 -28.62 -52.31 -10.81
N TYR A 301 -29.67 -52.53 -11.61
CA TYR A 301 -30.28 -51.56 -12.52
C TYR A 301 -30.94 -50.36 -11.80
N ALA A 302 -30.91 -49.17 -12.43
CA ALA A 302 -32.13 -48.40 -12.74
C ALA A 302 -31.87 -47.16 -13.63
N PHE A 303 -32.84 -46.84 -14.48
CA PHE A 303 -32.82 -45.76 -15.48
C PHE A 303 -32.80 -44.31 -14.91
N GLY A 304 -32.66 -44.15 -13.58
CA GLY A 304 -32.52 -42.85 -12.90
C GLY A 304 -31.06 -42.45 -12.60
N ALA A 305 -30.14 -43.42 -12.56
CA ALA A 305 -28.75 -43.16 -12.15
C ALA A 305 -28.00 -42.22 -13.11
N GLY A 306 -28.26 -42.28 -14.42
CA GLY A 306 -27.63 -41.38 -15.40
C GLY A 306 -28.08 -39.92 -15.25
N ALA A 307 -29.33 -39.68 -14.85
CA ALA A 307 -29.81 -38.33 -14.56
C ALA A 307 -29.20 -37.80 -13.26
N ALA A 308 -29.16 -38.62 -12.20
CA ALA A 308 -28.51 -38.25 -10.93
C ALA A 308 -27.00 -38.02 -11.11
N HIS A 309 -26.30 -38.86 -11.89
CA HIS A 309 -24.89 -38.70 -12.19
C HIS A 309 -24.62 -37.43 -13.02
N ASN A 310 -25.43 -37.15 -14.05
CA ASN A 310 -25.34 -35.89 -14.78
C ASN A 310 -25.69 -34.68 -13.91
N ILE A 311 -26.66 -34.76 -12.99
CA ILE A 311 -26.97 -33.69 -12.03
C ILE A 311 -25.83 -33.51 -11.02
N ILE A 312 -25.19 -34.58 -10.56
CA ILE A 312 -24.04 -34.50 -9.65
C ILE A 312 -22.84 -33.91 -10.39
N VAL A 313 -22.48 -34.41 -11.57
CA VAL A 313 -21.39 -33.86 -12.40
C VAL A 313 -21.69 -32.42 -12.80
N LEU A 314 -22.92 -32.08 -13.20
CA LEU A 314 -23.32 -30.71 -13.49
C LEU A 314 -23.32 -29.84 -12.23
N SER A 315 -23.70 -30.36 -11.06
CA SER A 315 -23.63 -29.62 -9.79
C SER A 315 -22.19 -29.41 -9.34
N VAL A 316 -21.29 -30.37 -9.54
CA VAL A 316 -19.85 -30.26 -9.27
C VAL A 316 -19.22 -29.28 -10.26
N TYR A 317 -19.61 -29.32 -11.54
CA TYR A 317 -19.18 -28.40 -12.59
C TYR A 317 -19.72 -26.97 -12.40
N ILE A 318 -20.95 -26.80 -11.89
CA ILE A 318 -21.53 -25.52 -11.45
C ILE A 318 -20.90 -25.07 -10.11
N SER A 319 -20.50 -26.02 -9.25
CA SER A 319 -19.69 -25.78 -8.05
C SER A 319 -18.21 -25.52 -8.34
N ILE A 320 -17.77 -25.62 -9.60
CA ILE A 320 -16.61 -24.85 -10.10
C ILE A 320 -17.04 -23.39 -10.23
N ARG A 321 -17.40 -22.80 -9.07
CA ARG A 321 -17.61 -21.36 -8.94
C ARG A 321 -16.32 -20.70 -9.34
N LYS A 322 -16.39 -19.81 -10.33
CA LYS A 322 -15.26 -18.99 -10.78
C LYS A 322 -14.90 -17.99 -9.68
N SER A 323 -14.26 -18.44 -8.60
CA SER A 323 -14.22 -17.73 -7.31
C SER A 323 -13.70 -16.29 -7.42
N ALA A 324 -12.62 -16.06 -8.17
CA ALA A 324 -12.14 -14.70 -8.45
C ALA A 324 -13.13 -13.88 -9.30
N THR A 325 -13.80 -14.47 -10.29
CA THR A 325 -14.86 -13.80 -11.06
C THR A 325 -16.09 -13.49 -10.19
N SER A 326 -16.46 -14.39 -9.27
CA SER A 326 -17.56 -14.18 -8.32
C SER A 326 -17.26 -13.04 -7.36
N PHE A 327 -16.02 -12.94 -6.86
CA PHE A 327 -15.55 -11.78 -6.11
C PHE A 327 -15.70 -10.48 -6.92
N PHE A 328 -15.13 -10.45 -8.12
CA PHE A 328 -15.13 -9.25 -8.95
C PHE A 328 -16.54 -8.82 -9.39
N ALA A 329 -17.44 -9.77 -9.68
CA ALA A 329 -18.85 -9.47 -9.97
C ALA A 329 -19.63 -8.99 -8.73
N ALA A 330 -19.33 -9.52 -7.53
CA ALA A 330 -19.91 -9.03 -6.29
C ALA A 330 -19.41 -7.62 -5.94
N TYR A 331 -18.14 -7.32 -6.21
CA TYR A 331 -17.62 -5.96 -6.09
C TYR A 331 -18.30 -5.00 -7.07
N ASP A 332 -18.43 -5.35 -8.36
CA ASP A 332 -19.12 -4.49 -9.35
C ASP A 332 -20.56 -4.18 -8.93
N ALA A 333 -21.27 -5.16 -8.35
CA ALA A 333 -22.63 -4.97 -7.83
C ALA A 333 -22.72 -4.10 -6.56
N LEU A 334 -21.60 -3.90 -5.86
CA LEU A 334 -21.53 -3.19 -4.58
C LEU A 334 -20.70 -1.90 -4.65
N CYS A 335 -19.98 -1.61 -5.74
CA CYS A 335 -19.00 -0.52 -5.77
C CYS A 335 -19.63 0.87 -5.63
N GLU A 336 -20.89 1.06 -6.06
CA GLU A 336 -21.60 2.34 -6.00
C GLU A 336 -22.40 2.57 -4.70
N GLU A 337 -22.92 1.52 -4.06
CA GLU A 337 -23.84 1.66 -2.90
C GLU A 337 -23.45 0.79 -1.67
N GLY A 338 -22.35 0.04 -1.78
CA GLY A 338 -21.88 -0.89 -0.75
C GLY A 338 -21.47 -0.19 0.55
N THR A 339 -21.81 -0.85 1.66
CA THR A 339 -21.45 -0.47 3.03
C THR A 339 -20.66 -1.59 3.69
N ALA A 340 -19.97 -1.31 4.80
CA ALA A 340 -19.19 -2.32 5.52
C ALA A 340 -20.02 -3.58 5.86
N THR A 341 -21.25 -3.44 6.38
CA THR A 341 -22.13 -4.58 6.68
C THR A 341 -22.49 -5.39 5.43
N SER A 342 -22.92 -4.73 4.35
CA SER A 342 -23.37 -5.41 3.14
C SER A 342 -22.22 -6.10 2.39
N VAL A 343 -21.07 -5.43 2.29
CA VAL A 343 -19.84 -5.99 1.69
C VAL A 343 -19.33 -7.19 2.48
N CYS A 344 -19.17 -7.07 3.81
CA CYS A 344 -18.65 -8.17 4.63
C CYS A 344 -19.57 -9.40 4.61
N LYS A 345 -20.90 -9.19 4.58
CA LYS A 345 -21.88 -10.27 4.43
C LYS A 345 -21.70 -11.00 3.10
N VAL A 346 -21.79 -10.28 1.98
CA VAL A 346 -21.71 -10.90 0.64
C VAL A 346 -20.38 -11.63 0.45
N LEU A 347 -19.24 -11.00 0.79
CA LEU A 347 -17.94 -11.65 0.70
C LEU A 347 -17.83 -12.89 1.61
N GLY A 348 -18.44 -12.87 2.80
CA GLY A 348 -18.52 -14.02 3.70
C GLY A 348 -19.32 -15.20 3.13
N GLU A 349 -20.32 -14.94 2.28
CA GLU A 349 -21.16 -15.95 1.62
C GLU A 349 -20.52 -16.55 0.35
N ILE A 350 -19.68 -15.79 -0.36
CA ILE A 350 -19.08 -16.21 -1.63
C ILE A 350 -17.63 -16.71 -1.55
N ALA A 351 -16.90 -16.42 -0.47
CA ALA A 351 -15.51 -16.85 -0.29
C ALA A 351 -15.38 -18.33 0.05
N ASP A 352 -14.25 -18.94 -0.31
CA ASP A 352 -13.93 -20.32 0.06
C ASP A 352 -13.61 -20.45 1.54
N ILE A 353 -12.84 -19.49 2.05
CA ILE A 353 -12.40 -19.38 3.43
C ILE A 353 -12.61 -17.92 3.85
N SER A 354 -13.17 -17.72 5.05
CA SER A 354 -13.30 -16.41 5.68
C SER A 354 -12.74 -16.49 7.10
N VAL A 355 -11.76 -15.63 7.39
CA VAL A 355 -11.16 -15.47 8.72
C VAL A 355 -11.47 -14.05 9.19
N ARG A 356 -12.19 -13.93 10.30
CA ARG A 356 -12.60 -12.63 10.86
C ARG A 356 -11.39 -11.86 11.39
N GLY A 357 -11.44 -10.53 11.23
CA GLY A 357 -10.50 -9.63 11.89
C GLY A 357 -10.68 -9.60 13.42
N SER A 358 -9.73 -9.02 14.14
CA SER A 358 -9.77 -8.95 15.61
C SER A 358 -10.73 -7.89 16.17
N LYS A 359 -10.98 -6.82 15.42
CA LYS A 359 -12.04 -5.84 15.70
C LYS A 359 -12.98 -5.76 14.48
N ASP A 360 -14.28 -5.65 14.72
CA ASP A 360 -15.29 -5.52 13.66
C ASP A 360 -15.34 -4.07 13.14
N HIS A 361 -15.21 -3.87 11.83
CA HIS A 361 -15.15 -2.55 11.20
C HIS A 361 -16.38 -1.67 11.50
N VAL A 362 -17.58 -2.26 11.56
CA VAL A 362 -18.84 -1.53 11.82
C VAL A 362 -18.87 -1.02 13.26
N ILE A 363 -18.30 -1.80 14.18
CA ILE A 363 -18.18 -1.45 15.60
C ILE A 363 -17.16 -0.33 15.81
N VAL A 364 -15.94 -0.44 15.25
CA VAL A 364 -14.87 0.54 15.52
C VAL A 364 -14.88 1.78 14.63
N GLN A 365 -15.33 1.66 13.37
CA GLN A 365 -15.32 2.76 12.40
C GLN A 365 -16.71 3.12 11.90
N GLY A 366 -17.53 2.12 11.55
CA GLY A 366 -18.87 2.31 11.00
C GLY A 366 -19.05 1.69 9.63
N GLU A 367 -20.08 2.16 8.92
CA GLU A 367 -20.54 1.62 7.64
C GLU A 367 -19.77 2.13 6.42
N ILE A 368 -19.04 3.24 6.51
CA ILE A 368 -18.25 3.78 5.40
C ILE A 368 -16.91 3.06 5.36
N LEU A 369 -16.82 2.09 4.46
CA LEU A 369 -15.60 1.36 4.14
C LEU A 369 -14.86 2.08 3.00
N GLU A 370 -13.56 2.34 3.14
CA GLU A 370 -12.80 2.92 2.01
C GLU A 370 -12.80 1.99 0.80
N GLY A 371 -12.60 0.69 1.03
CA GLY A 371 -12.42 -0.24 -0.06
C GLY A 371 -12.00 -1.65 0.34
N LEU A 372 -11.41 -2.33 -0.64
CA LEU A 372 -10.83 -3.67 -0.50
C LEU A 372 -9.44 -3.67 -1.12
N VAL A 373 -8.58 -4.56 -0.66
CA VAL A 373 -7.31 -4.89 -1.32
C VAL A 373 -7.38 -6.36 -1.72
N ALA A 374 -7.23 -6.62 -3.02
CA ALA A 374 -7.15 -7.97 -3.58
C ALA A 374 -5.70 -8.25 -4.01
N ARG A 375 -5.17 -9.44 -3.72
CA ARG A 375 -3.83 -9.86 -4.15
C ARG A 375 -3.74 -11.35 -4.47
N ILE A 376 -2.77 -11.71 -5.29
CA ILE A 376 -2.45 -13.11 -5.57
C ILE A 376 -1.49 -13.66 -4.51
N VAL A 377 -1.82 -14.84 -3.98
CA VAL A 377 -1.02 -15.60 -3.01
C VAL A 377 -0.86 -17.05 -3.47
N SER A 378 0.11 -17.77 -2.90
CA SER A 378 0.36 -19.17 -3.27
C SER A 378 -0.79 -20.10 -2.88
N ARG A 379 -0.89 -21.26 -3.55
CA ARG A 379 -1.90 -22.27 -3.24
C ARG A 379 -1.78 -22.76 -1.79
N GLU A 380 -0.54 -22.95 -1.30
CA GLU A 380 -0.25 -23.39 0.07
C GLU A 380 -0.87 -22.47 1.13
N SER A 381 -1.02 -21.18 0.83
CA SER A 381 -1.65 -20.21 1.74
C SER A 381 -3.10 -20.57 2.09
N SER A 382 -3.85 -21.19 1.17
CA SER A 382 -5.23 -21.63 1.45
C SER A 382 -5.30 -22.78 2.46
N VAL A 383 -4.45 -23.79 2.30
CA VAL A 383 -4.34 -24.96 3.19
C VAL A 383 -3.93 -24.51 4.61
N GLN A 384 -2.96 -23.61 4.70
CA GLN A 384 -2.52 -23.06 5.99
C GLN A 384 -3.63 -22.20 6.65
N MET A 385 -4.43 -21.47 5.87
CA MET A 385 -5.57 -20.69 6.40
C MET A 385 -6.71 -21.58 6.93
N GLU A 386 -6.96 -22.76 6.35
CA GLU A 386 -7.95 -23.71 6.89
C GLU A 386 -7.55 -24.19 8.30
N VAL A 387 -6.26 -24.48 8.50
CA VAL A 387 -5.72 -24.82 9.82
C VAL A 387 -5.92 -23.66 10.79
N LEU A 388 -5.51 -22.45 10.41
CA LEU A 388 -5.62 -21.26 11.27
C LEU A 388 -7.07 -20.87 11.60
N ARG A 389 -8.04 -21.13 10.72
CA ARG A 389 -9.47 -20.86 10.95
C ARG A 389 -10.01 -21.60 12.17
N ASN A 390 -9.50 -22.79 12.46
CA ASN A 390 -9.98 -23.65 13.55
C ASN A 390 -9.43 -23.25 14.93
N PHE A 391 -8.37 -22.44 14.98
CA PHE A 391 -7.84 -21.89 16.23
C PHE A 391 -8.52 -20.55 16.55
N GLN A 392 -9.08 -20.46 17.77
CA GLN A 392 -9.65 -19.22 18.30
C GLN A 392 -8.56 -18.15 18.51
N GLN A 393 -8.96 -16.88 18.49
CA GLN A 393 -8.07 -15.80 18.95
C GLN A 393 -7.84 -15.95 20.46
N PRO A 394 -6.62 -15.67 20.97
CA PRO A 394 -6.35 -15.64 22.41
C PRO A 394 -7.29 -14.66 23.13
N SER A 395 -7.59 -14.93 24.41
CA SER A 395 -8.29 -13.97 25.27
C SER A 395 -7.50 -12.67 25.41
N LEU A 396 -8.23 -11.56 25.54
CA LEU A 396 -7.66 -10.30 25.98
C LEU A 396 -7.70 -10.28 27.51
N ASP A 397 -6.55 -10.50 28.15
CA ASP A 397 -6.47 -10.62 29.61
C ASP A 397 -6.49 -9.23 30.30
N GLY A 398 -6.41 -8.13 29.52
CA GLY A 398 -6.42 -6.75 29.99
C GLY A 398 -7.81 -6.13 30.24
N GLY A 399 -8.91 -6.88 30.12
CA GLY A 399 -10.29 -6.36 30.20
C GLY A 399 -10.69 -5.72 31.54
N ASP A 400 -9.90 -5.91 32.60
CA ASP A 400 -10.10 -5.38 33.96
C ASP A 400 -8.89 -4.54 34.44
N SER A 401 -8.06 -4.05 33.50
CA SER A 401 -6.87 -3.24 33.77
C SER A 401 -7.10 -1.76 33.45
N ASP A 402 -6.54 -0.88 34.27
CA ASP A 402 -6.46 0.56 33.95
C ASP A 402 -5.63 0.77 32.67
N LEU A 403 -6.32 1.10 31.58
CA LEU A 403 -5.72 1.40 30.28
C LEU A 403 -5.14 2.83 30.21
N GLY A 404 -5.19 3.58 31.32
CA GLY A 404 -4.79 4.98 31.40
C GLY A 404 -5.56 5.87 30.41
N LEU A 405 -5.03 7.09 30.23
CA LEU A 405 -5.62 8.06 29.30
C LEU A 405 -5.73 7.49 27.89
N SER A 406 -6.86 7.75 27.26
CA SER A 406 -7.09 7.50 25.83
C SER A 406 -6.30 8.48 24.97
N LEU A 407 -6.16 8.12 23.69
CA LEU A 407 -5.52 8.97 22.67
C LEU A 407 -6.17 10.37 22.63
N ARG A 408 -7.50 10.42 22.72
CA ARG A 408 -8.30 11.65 22.66
C ARG A 408 -8.09 12.52 23.89
N GLU A 409 -8.03 11.94 25.09
CA GLU A 409 -7.77 12.69 26.34
C GLU A 409 -6.36 13.30 26.35
N ILE A 410 -5.33 12.56 25.89
CA ILE A 410 -3.96 13.10 25.79
C ILE A 410 -3.91 14.26 24.80
N TYR A 411 -4.56 14.14 23.65
CA TYR A 411 -4.70 15.25 22.69
C TYR A 411 -5.48 16.43 23.29
N ALA A 412 -6.56 16.15 24.02
CA ALA A 412 -7.41 17.16 24.64
C ALA A 412 -6.67 17.99 25.70
N ALA A 413 -5.83 17.35 26.51
CA ALA A 413 -5.01 18.02 27.51
C ALA A 413 -3.90 18.90 26.92
N ASN A 414 -3.44 18.61 25.69
CA ASN A 414 -2.26 19.24 25.09
C ASN A 414 -2.57 20.03 23.79
N ARG A 415 -3.81 20.45 23.57
CA ARG A 415 -4.28 21.03 22.28
C ARG A 415 -3.51 22.23 21.73
N SER A 416 -2.77 22.95 22.57
CA SER A 416 -2.03 24.17 22.20
C SER A 416 -0.61 23.97 21.70
N ASP A 417 0.01 22.79 21.90
CA ASP A 417 1.41 22.53 21.52
C ASP A 417 1.62 21.09 21.03
N GLU A 418 1.96 20.92 19.75
CA GLU A 418 2.28 19.62 19.14
C GLU A 418 3.50 18.96 19.80
N LYS A 419 4.50 19.72 20.27
CA LYS A 419 5.65 19.13 20.98
C LYS A 419 5.23 18.51 22.32
N GLN A 420 4.31 19.14 23.05
CA GLN A 420 3.76 18.56 24.29
C GLN A 420 2.83 17.38 24.00
N GLN A 421 2.04 17.41 22.93
CA GLN A 421 1.26 16.24 22.48
C GLN A 421 2.19 15.05 22.21
N ILE A 422 3.23 15.24 21.40
CA ILE A 422 4.23 14.20 21.10
C ILE A 422 4.85 13.67 22.41
N LYS A 423 5.28 14.56 23.30
CA LYS A 423 5.89 14.18 24.58
C LYS A 423 4.95 13.33 25.43
N ALA A 424 3.73 13.80 25.67
CA ALA A 424 2.74 13.10 26.48
C ALA A 424 2.34 11.74 25.87
N LEU A 425 2.26 11.63 24.55
CA LEU A 425 2.00 10.36 23.85
C LEU A 425 3.14 9.35 24.08
N LEU A 426 4.39 9.78 23.96
CA LEU A 426 5.56 8.91 24.16
C LEU A 426 5.70 8.48 25.63
N GLU A 427 5.48 9.39 26.59
CA GLU A 427 5.46 9.08 28.02
C GLU A 427 4.36 8.07 28.39
N ASN A 428 3.19 8.16 27.76
CA ASN A 428 2.07 7.22 27.99
C ASN A 428 2.10 5.95 27.11
N ALA A 429 3.07 5.80 26.21
CA ALA A 429 3.22 4.59 25.39
C ALA A 429 3.82 3.40 26.16
N GLY A 430 4.57 3.68 27.23
CA GLY A 430 5.36 2.71 27.98
C GLY A 430 6.84 2.70 27.57
N SER A 431 7.72 2.61 28.57
CA SER A 431 9.18 2.76 28.39
C SER A 431 9.83 1.69 27.51
N SER A 432 9.22 0.50 27.36
CA SER A 432 9.80 -0.60 26.59
C SER A 432 9.72 -0.39 25.06
N LEU A 433 8.70 0.33 24.55
CA LEU A 433 8.51 0.52 23.11
C LEU A 433 9.33 1.68 22.52
N CYS A 434 9.62 2.70 23.32
CA CYS A 434 10.35 3.88 22.87
C CYS A 434 11.10 4.50 24.05
N SER A 435 12.26 3.93 24.37
CA SER A 435 13.13 4.43 25.45
C SER A 435 13.99 5.61 25.00
N ASP A 436 14.17 5.78 23.70
CA ASP A 436 14.96 6.85 23.08
C ASP A 436 14.04 7.77 22.28
N HIS A 437 13.98 9.05 22.65
CA HIS A 437 13.15 10.06 22.00
C HIS A 437 13.96 10.98 21.07
N CYS A 438 15.23 10.65 20.78
CA CYS A 438 16.10 11.44 19.90
C CYS A 438 15.51 11.63 18.49
N ASP A 439 14.70 10.69 18.00
CA ASP A 439 13.98 10.81 16.73
C ASP A 439 12.86 11.85 16.76
N TRP A 440 12.37 12.32 17.91
CA TRP A 440 11.39 13.42 18.02
C TRP A 440 12.03 14.73 18.45
N PHE A 441 12.81 14.73 19.53
CA PHE A 441 13.32 15.97 20.13
C PHE A 441 14.77 16.33 19.74
N GLY A 442 15.55 15.36 19.27
CA GLY A 442 16.99 15.50 19.05
C GLY A 442 17.80 15.00 20.24
N ASN A 443 19.14 15.07 20.16
CA ASN A 443 20.01 14.84 21.32
C ASN A 443 20.16 16.14 22.13
N SER A 444 20.52 16.06 23.40
CA SER A 444 20.67 17.22 24.29
C SER A 444 21.72 18.20 23.76
N GLY A 445 21.27 19.31 23.16
CA GLY A 445 22.11 20.31 22.48
C GLY A 445 21.80 20.51 20.99
N LEU A 446 21.00 19.64 20.37
CA LEU A 446 20.64 19.68 18.95
C LEU A 446 19.12 19.65 18.75
N ASP A 447 18.55 20.80 18.42
CA ASP A 447 17.13 20.90 18.04
C ASP A 447 16.81 20.01 16.83
N ALA A 448 15.66 19.34 16.87
CA ALA A 448 15.18 18.46 15.78
C ALA A 448 15.11 19.12 14.38
N GLN A 449 15.17 20.45 14.29
CA GLN A 449 15.23 21.21 13.04
C GLN A 449 16.62 21.16 12.37
N SER A 450 17.69 20.92 13.14
CA SER A 450 19.09 20.81 12.65
C SER A 450 19.42 19.46 11.97
N ARG A 451 18.44 18.56 11.86
CA ARG A 451 18.65 17.16 11.43
C ARG A 451 19.17 16.94 10.02
N ASN A 452 18.95 17.86 9.09
CA ASN A 452 19.17 17.59 7.67
C ASN A 452 20.67 17.40 7.38
N ALA A 453 21.03 16.22 6.88
CA ALA A 453 22.37 15.97 6.33
C ALA A 453 22.47 16.55 4.90
N ASP A 454 23.69 16.86 4.46
CA ASP A 454 23.90 17.48 3.14
C ASP A 454 23.38 16.58 1.99
N ARG A 455 22.86 17.19 0.92
CA ARG A 455 22.35 16.44 -0.25
C ARG A 455 23.46 15.68 -0.99
N SER A 456 24.70 16.14 -0.89
CA SER A 456 25.88 15.50 -1.47
C SER A 456 26.27 14.19 -0.78
N VAL A 457 25.81 13.92 0.46
CA VAL A 457 26.00 12.62 1.14
C VAL A 457 25.41 11.48 0.29
N VAL A 458 24.31 11.73 -0.44
CA VAL A 458 23.73 10.76 -1.40
C VAL A 458 24.67 10.53 -2.58
N THR A 459 25.46 11.51 -3.00
CA THR A 459 26.48 11.33 -4.05
C THR A 459 27.64 10.50 -3.52
N HIS A 460 28.11 10.77 -2.29
CA HIS A 460 29.15 10.01 -1.61
C HIS A 460 28.76 8.52 -1.51
N PHE A 461 27.53 8.23 -1.06
CA PHE A 461 26.99 6.87 -1.01
C PHE A 461 26.91 6.16 -2.36
N LEU A 462 26.72 6.88 -3.46
CA LEU A 462 26.68 6.30 -4.81
C LEU A 462 28.06 6.14 -5.44
N GLN A 463 29.12 6.66 -4.83
CA GLN A 463 30.51 6.53 -5.27
C GLN A 463 31.30 5.54 -4.41
N ALA A 464 30.94 5.37 -3.14
CA ALA A 464 31.53 4.41 -2.21
C ALA A 464 31.33 2.94 -2.62
N HIS A 465 32.27 2.08 -2.22
CA HIS A 465 32.20 0.64 -2.43
C HIS A 465 31.12 -0.01 -1.53
N PRO A 466 30.15 -0.75 -2.08
CA PRO A 466 29.13 -1.42 -1.28
C PRO A 466 29.72 -2.62 -0.52
N MET A 467 29.57 -2.66 0.81
CA MET A 467 30.02 -3.76 1.66
C MET A 467 29.22 -5.05 1.48
N ASP A 468 27.94 -4.93 1.12
CA ASP A 468 27.06 -6.08 0.95
C ASP A 468 26.14 -5.98 -0.30
N TYR A 469 25.46 -7.09 -0.57
CA TYR A 469 24.55 -7.21 -1.72
C TYR A 469 23.37 -6.24 -1.62
N ALA A 470 22.83 -6.01 -0.42
CA ALA A 470 21.73 -5.07 -0.21
C ALA A 470 22.13 -3.63 -0.55
N THR A 471 23.30 -3.20 -0.08
CA THR A 471 23.87 -1.89 -0.38
C THR A 471 24.10 -1.73 -1.87
N LYS A 472 24.70 -2.73 -2.54
CA LYS A 472 24.88 -2.72 -3.99
C LYS A 472 23.55 -2.56 -4.73
N LYS A 473 22.52 -3.32 -4.37
CA LYS A 473 21.19 -3.24 -5.00
C LYS A 473 20.47 -1.93 -4.71
N LEU A 474 20.64 -1.36 -3.52
CA LEU A 474 20.13 -0.03 -3.19
C LEU A 474 20.80 1.06 -4.04
N GLN A 475 22.14 1.04 -4.16
CA GLN A 475 22.85 1.95 -5.05
C GLN A 475 22.42 1.77 -6.52
N GLU A 476 22.26 0.54 -7.02
CA GLU A 476 21.74 0.26 -8.38
C GLU A 476 20.35 0.90 -8.60
N MET A 477 19.43 0.73 -7.64
CA MET A 477 18.09 1.31 -7.70
C MET A 477 18.15 2.86 -7.78
N ILE A 478 18.92 3.50 -6.89
CA ILE A 478 19.04 4.96 -6.85
C ILE A 478 19.75 5.51 -8.10
N ARG A 479 20.82 4.85 -8.58
CA ARG A 479 21.49 5.22 -9.84
C ARG A 479 20.51 5.16 -11.01
N LEU A 480 19.66 4.13 -11.09
CA LEU A 480 18.64 4.01 -12.14
C LEU A 480 17.56 5.11 -12.04
N MET A 481 17.07 5.40 -10.83
CA MET A 481 16.09 6.47 -10.59
C MET A 481 16.63 7.83 -11.05
N LYS A 482 17.88 8.17 -10.69
CA LYS A 482 18.58 9.37 -11.14
C LYS A 482 18.77 9.36 -12.67
N LYS A 483 19.34 8.29 -13.25
CA LYS A 483 19.58 8.15 -14.70
C LYS A 483 18.31 8.28 -15.55
N ARG A 484 17.16 7.86 -15.03
CA ARG A 484 15.86 7.94 -15.73
C ARG A 484 15.08 9.22 -15.42
N ASN A 485 15.62 10.15 -14.62
CA ASN A 485 14.90 11.34 -14.15
C ASN A 485 13.50 10.96 -13.63
N LEU A 486 13.44 9.99 -12.71
CA LEU A 486 12.22 9.67 -11.99
C LEU A 486 12.02 10.72 -10.89
N PRO A 487 10.83 11.32 -10.76
CA PRO A 487 10.59 12.31 -9.73
C PRO A 487 10.59 11.63 -8.36
N ALA A 488 11.65 11.83 -7.58
CA ALA A 488 11.85 11.28 -6.25
C ALA A 488 12.82 12.16 -5.46
N ALA A 489 12.64 12.17 -4.14
CA ALA A 489 13.54 12.82 -3.19
C ALA A 489 14.25 11.79 -2.31
N PHE A 490 15.53 12.03 -2.05
CA PHE A 490 16.37 11.26 -1.12
C PHE A 490 16.68 12.19 0.04
N LYS A 491 15.86 12.16 1.09
CA LYS A 491 16.05 13.04 2.26
C LYS A 491 17.01 12.35 3.23
N CYS A 492 18.10 13.00 3.60
CA CYS A 492 19.10 12.46 4.52
C CYS A 492 19.07 13.25 5.82
N TYR A 493 19.19 12.54 6.94
CA TYR A 493 19.10 13.09 8.28
C TYR A 493 20.19 12.47 9.15
N TRP A 494 20.89 13.25 9.97
CA TRP A 494 21.89 12.71 10.90
C TRP A 494 21.27 11.68 11.85
N ASN A 495 21.96 10.56 12.07
CA ASN A 495 21.45 9.52 12.96
C ASN A 495 21.81 9.84 14.41
N TYR A 496 20.93 10.56 15.11
CA TYR A 496 21.16 10.95 16.51
C TYR A 496 21.37 9.77 17.47
N GLN A 497 20.92 8.56 17.13
CA GLN A 497 21.16 7.35 17.93
C GLN A 497 22.61 6.83 17.82
N LYS A 498 23.41 7.45 16.93
CA LYS A 498 24.82 7.15 16.66
C LYS A 498 25.67 8.42 16.54
N ILE A 499 25.20 9.56 17.08
CA ILE A 499 25.92 10.83 16.92
C ILE A 499 27.29 10.82 17.59
N ASP A 500 27.40 10.17 18.75
CA ASP A 500 28.66 9.99 19.48
C ASP A 500 29.64 9.02 18.77
N SER A 501 29.21 8.39 17.66
CA SER A 501 30.02 7.51 16.81
C SER A 501 30.41 8.15 15.47
N LEU A 502 30.14 9.44 15.27
CA LEU A 502 30.57 10.18 14.08
C LEU A 502 32.06 10.56 14.18
N SER A 503 32.78 10.42 13.08
CA SER A 503 34.18 10.83 12.95
C SER A 503 34.43 11.41 11.54
N ASN A 504 35.60 11.98 11.31
CA ASN A 504 36.04 12.38 9.96
C ASN A 504 36.24 11.20 8.98
N ASP A 505 36.19 9.98 9.52
CA ASP A 505 36.33 8.72 8.80
C ASP A 505 35.06 7.84 8.85
N ASN A 506 34.01 8.24 9.57
CA ASN A 506 32.75 7.49 9.79
C ASN A 506 31.50 8.39 9.89
N LEU A 507 30.52 8.18 9.00
CA LEU A 507 29.29 8.97 8.93
C LEU A 507 28.04 8.11 8.98
N TYR A 508 27.21 8.32 10.01
CA TYR A 508 25.91 7.66 10.19
C TYR A 508 24.74 8.61 9.91
N TYR A 509 23.87 8.22 8.98
CA TYR A 509 22.67 8.99 8.65
C TYR A 509 21.48 8.10 8.24
N LYS A 510 20.27 8.59 8.49
CA LYS A 510 19.00 8.00 8.06
C LYS A 510 18.60 8.59 6.70
N MET A 511 18.35 7.74 5.71
CA MET A 511 17.87 8.11 4.37
C MET A 511 16.41 7.70 4.17
N VAL A 512 15.57 8.65 3.76
CA VAL A 512 14.18 8.45 3.37
C VAL A 512 14.06 8.57 1.86
N ILE A 513 13.65 7.48 1.20
CA ILE A 513 13.44 7.45 -0.26
C ILE A 513 11.96 7.72 -0.55
N HIS A 514 11.65 8.95 -0.93
CA HIS A 514 10.29 9.38 -1.28
C HIS A 514 10.13 9.47 -2.80
N VAL A 515 9.52 8.44 -3.39
CA VAL A 515 9.13 8.45 -4.81
C VAL A 515 7.86 9.28 -4.99
N HIS A 516 7.90 10.30 -5.86
CA HIS A 516 6.78 11.18 -6.12
C HIS A 516 5.98 10.73 -7.34
N LYS A 517 4.65 10.87 -7.29
CA LYS A 517 3.69 10.58 -8.37
C LYS A 517 3.62 9.10 -8.77
N ASP A 518 2.40 8.59 -8.94
CA ASP A 518 2.15 7.21 -9.39
C ASP A 518 2.69 6.91 -10.81
N SER A 519 3.06 7.93 -11.60
CA SER A 519 3.75 7.75 -12.88
C SER A 519 5.23 7.34 -12.74
N ALA A 520 5.91 7.68 -11.64
CA ALA A 520 7.30 7.27 -11.42
C ALA A 520 7.42 5.76 -11.20
N PHE A 521 6.52 5.21 -10.39
CA PHE A 521 6.42 3.76 -10.14
C PHE A 521 6.16 2.98 -11.43
N ARG A 522 5.17 3.40 -12.24
CA ARG A 522 4.89 2.78 -13.55
C ARG A 522 6.09 2.84 -14.50
N ARG A 523 6.80 3.96 -14.57
CA ARG A 523 8.05 4.10 -15.36
C ARG A 523 9.18 3.19 -14.86
N TYR A 524 9.31 3.00 -13.55
CA TYR A 524 10.31 2.07 -12.99
C TYR A 524 9.95 0.60 -13.26
N GLN A 525 8.68 0.23 -13.12
CA GLN A 525 8.20 -1.13 -13.37
C GLN A 525 8.44 -1.56 -14.84
N GLN A 526 8.37 -0.63 -15.79
CA GLN A 526 8.76 -0.88 -17.19
C GLN A 526 10.25 -1.19 -17.37
N GLU A 527 11.12 -0.73 -16.46
CA GLU A 527 12.55 -1.08 -16.47
C GLU A 527 12.80 -2.43 -15.77
N MET A 528 12.05 -2.76 -14.71
CA MET A 528 12.07 -4.10 -14.08
C MET A 528 11.70 -5.20 -15.08
N ARG A 529 10.70 -4.99 -15.94
CA ARG A 529 10.33 -5.94 -17.02
C ARG A 529 11.47 -6.19 -18.03
N LYS A 530 12.48 -5.31 -18.08
CA LYS A 530 13.68 -5.47 -18.93
C LYS A 530 14.87 -6.03 -18.15
N ASN A 531 14.86 -5.91 -16.83
CA ASN A 531 15.91 -6.39 -15.92
C ASN A 531 15.27 -6.88 -14.61
N GLN A 532 15.00 -8.18 -14.56
CA GLN A 532 14.31 -8.83 -13.43
C GLN A 532 15.14 -8.84 -12.13
N GLU A 533 16.44 -8.52 -12.16
CA GLU A 533 17.25 -8.38 -10.94
C GLU A 533 17.04 -7.05 -10.19
N LEU A 534 16.24 -6.13 -10.74
CA LEU A 534 15.94 -4.86 -10.09
C LEU A 534 14.96 -5.06 -8.94
N TRP A 535 15.24 -4.41 -7.80
CA TRP A 535 14.29 -4.37 -6.69
C TRP A 535 13.14 -3.40 -7.00
N PRO A 536 11.90 -3.70 -6.58
CA PRO A 536 10.77 -2.81 -6.78
C PRO A 536 10.92 -1.50 -6.00
N LEU A 537 10.24 -0.45 -6.46
CA LEU A 537 10.06 0.77 -5.66
C LEU A 537 8.97 0.54 -4.60
N TYR A 538 9.38 0.53 -3.35
CA TYR A 538 8.52 0.43 -2.17
C TYR A 538 7.85 1.75 -1.81
N ARG A 539 6.79 1.70 -0.99
CA ARG A 539 6.26 2.88 -0.28
C ARG A 539 6.82 2.94 1.14
N GLY A 540 7.14 4.16 1.61
CA GLY A 540 7.72 4.40 2.93
C GLY A 540 9.02 3.64 3.14
N PHE A 541 10.06 4.02 2.38
CA PHE A 541 11.32 3.29 2.36
C PHE A 541 12.39 4.04 3.18
N PHE A 542 12.78 3.44 4.30
CA PHE A 542 13.70 3.99 5.30
C PHE A 542 14.93 3.12 5.43
N VAL A 543 16.10 3.75 5.39
CA VAL A 543 17.41 3.09 5.38
C VAL A 543 18.35 3.84 6.31
N ASP A 544 19.02 3.13 7.22
CA ASP A 544 20.21 3.65 7.90
C ASP A 544 21.43 3.40 6.99
N VAL A 545 22.24 4.42 6.78
CA VAL A 545 23.46 4.35 5.99
C VAL A 545 24.66 4.66 6.88
N ASN A 546 25.70 3.85 6.72
CA ASN A 546 27.04 4.04 7.24
C ASN A 546 27.98 4.30 6.05
N LEU A 547 28.78 5.37 6.10
CA LEU A 547 29.89 5.62 5.17
C LEU A 547 31.18 5.70 5.97
N PHE A 548 32.16 4.87 5.64
CA PHE A 548 33.40 4.80 6.41
C PHE A 548 34.64 4.57 5.52
N LYS A 549 35.83 4.86 6.02
CA LYS A 549 37.10 4.65 5.31
C LYS A 549 37.77 3.32 5.68
N ALA A 550 38.59 2.81 4.77
CA ALA A 550 39.27 1.51 4.88
C ALA A 550 40.09 1.31 6.18
N ALA A 551 40.57 2.37 6.81
CA ALA A 551 41.30 2.29 8.07
C ALA A 551 40.45 1.67 9.20
N GLU A 552 39.15 1.97 9.25
CA GLU A 552 38.24 1.47 10.30
C GLU A 552 37.94 -0.04 10.15
N LEU A 553 38.20 -0.66 8.99
CA LEU A 553 38.09 -2.12 8.83
C LEU A 553 39.14 -2.90 9.64
N SER A 554 40.16 -2.23 10.18
CA SER A 554 41.26 -2.89 10.89
C SER A 554 41.02 -3.13 12.38
N GLU A 555 40.22 -2.29 13.05
CA GLU A 555 40.00 -2.39 14.50
C GLU A 555 38.95 -3.45 14.91
N ASP A 556 37.92 -3.68 14.07
CA ASP A 556 36.83 -4.66 14.32
C ASP A 556 37.14 -6.09 13.79
N SER A 557 38.41 -6.43 13.62
CA SER A 557 38.89 -7.63 12.90
C SER A 557 38.64 -8.99 13.60
N ASN A 558 37.78 -9.05 14.62
CA ASN A 558 37.28 -10.29 15.22
C ASN A 558 35.87 -10.71 14.74
N THR A 559 35.20 -9.93 13.88
CA THR A 559 33.88 -10.29 13.31
C THR A 559 33.81 -10.18 11.78
N LEU A 560 34.86 -10.61 11.08
CA LEU A 560 34.76 -10.95 9.66
C LEU A 560 34.14 -12.35 9.50
N PRO A 561 32.97 -12.51 8.87
CA PRO A 561 32.56 -13.80 8.35
C PRO A 561 33.52 -14.20 7.23
N GLU A 562 33.97 -15.45 7.22
CA GLU A 562 34.77 -15.96 6.11
C GLU A 562 34.07 -15.70 4.78
N ASN A 563 34.87 -15.39 3.76
CA ASN A 563 34.40 -15.13 2.41
C ASN A 563 34.00 -16.47 1.75
N THR A 564 32.90 -17.07 2.20
CA THR A 564 32.29 -18.22 1.54
C THR A 564 31.78 -17.77 0.19
N ASN A 565 32.63 -17.92 -0.84
CA ASN A 565 32.26 -18.04 -2.24
C ASN A 565 31.45 -19.33 -2.52
N GLY A 566 30.64 -19.76 -1.54
CA GLY A 566 29.45 -20.52 -1.80
C GLY A 566 28.48 -19.61 -2.51
N ALA A 567 28.53 -19.63 -3.84
CA ALA A 567 27.39 -19.28 -4.68
C ALA A 567 26.27 -20.31 -4.43
N SER A 568 25.71 -20.26 -3.22
CA SER A 568 24.37 -20.71 -2.92
C SER A 568 23.45 -19.82 -3.73
N ASN A 569 23.32 -20.21 -5.01
CA ASN A 569 22.14 -19.96 -5.79
C ASN A 569 20.97 -20.54 -5.01
N SER A 570 20.45 -19.76 -4.07
CA SER A 570 19.02 -19.64 -3.88
C SER A 570 18.41 -19.01 -5.15
N ARG A 571 18.50 -19.79 -6.24
CA ARG A 571 17.25 -20.35 -6.74
C ARG A 571 16.53 -20.90 -5.51
N SER A 572 15.68 -20.06 -4.92
CA SER A 572 14.36 -20.56 -4.61
C SER A 572 13.89 -21.23 -5.90
N SER A 573 14.09 -22.55 -5.98
CA SER A 573 13.14 -23.37 -6.67
C SER A 573 11.83 -23.00 -6.00
N THR A 574 11.02 -22.22 -6.71
CA THR A 574 9.75 -21.75 -6.19
C THR A 574 8.91 -23.01 -5.99
N LYS A 575 8.93 -23.54 -4.76
CA LYS A 575 8.15 -24.73 -4.39
C LYS A 575 6.67 -24.52 -4.71
N ASP A 576 6.24 -23.26 -4.66
CA ASP A 576 4.91 -22.75 -5.03
C ASP A 576 4.64 -22.56 -6.54
N GLY A 577 5.63 -22.67 -7.43
CA GLY A 577 5.42 -22.56 -8.89
C GLY A 577 4.99 -21.19 -9.43
N LEU A 578 4.85 -20.16 -8.59
CA LEU A 578 4.54 -18.79 -9.01
C LEU A 578 5.77 -18.06 -9.56
N VAL A 579 5.54 -17.20 -10.55
CA VAL A 579 6.55 -16.26 -11.08
C VAL A 579 6.65 -15.05 -10.14
N GLU A 580 7.86 -14.53 -9.90
CA GLU A 580 8.10 -13.41 -8.97
C GLU A 580 7.38 -12.10 -9.39
N GLU A 581 7.10 -11.93 -10.69
CA GLU A 581 6.27 -10.82 -11.18
C GLU A 581 4.79 -10.98 -10.74
N ASP A 582 4.23 -12.18 -10.88
CA ASP A 582 2.84 -12.48 -10.50
C ASP A 582 2.65 -12.50 -8.96
N SER A 583 3.69 -12.79 -8.17
CA SER A 583 3.62 -12.78 -6.70
C SER A 583 3.44 -11.38 -6.09
N ASN A 584 3.59 -10.33 -6.89
CA ASN A 584 3.36 -8.93 -6.49
C ASN A 584 2.04 -8.36 -7.04
N LEU A 585 1.22 -9.19 -7.70
CA LEU A 585 -0.03 -8.78 -8.32
C LEU A 585 -1.08 -8.44 -7.25
N MET A 586 -1.30 -7.15 -7.06
CA MET A 586 -2.20 -6.59 -6.04
C MET A 586 -2.94 -5.36 -6.60
N VAL A 587 -4.23 -5.26 -6.29
CA VAL A 587 -5.15 -4.24 -6.77
C VAL A 587 -5.93 -3.67 -5.58
N LYS A 588 -6.10 -2.35 -5.53
CA LYS A 588 -7.01 -1.70 -4.58
C LYS A 588 -8.29 -1.23 -5.27
N LEU A 589 -9.38 -1.50 -4.56
CA LEU A 589 -10.77 -1.30 -4.94
C LEU A 589 -11.36 -0.31 -3.94
N LYS A 590 -12.31 0.55 -4.35
CA LYS A 590 -12.85 1.61 -3.47
C LYS A 590 -14.33 1.84 -3.70
N PHE A 591 -15.08 2.02 -2.62
CA PHE A 591 -16.51 2.27 -2.66
C PHE A 591 -16.84 3.74 -2.90
N LEU A 592 -17.89 4.00 -3.68
CA LEU A 592 -18.31 5.35 -4.06
C LEU A 592 -18.70 6.21 -2.84
N THR A 593 -19.32 5.61 -1.82
CA THR A 593 -19.68 6.25 -0.54
C THR A 593 -18.48 6.88 0.18
N TYR A 594 -17.30 6.26 0.08
CA TYR A 594 -16.02 6.84 0.50
C TYR A 594 -15.46 7.86 -0.50
N LYS A 595 -15.50 7.55 -1.81
CA LYS A 595 -14.98 8.43 -2.86
C LYS A 595 -15.66 9.81 -2.87
N ILE A 596 -16.97 9.86 -2.60
CA ILE A 596 -17.75 11.09 -2.43
C ILE A 596 -17.09 12.01 -1.40
N ARG A 597 -16.88 11.50 -0.18
CA ARG A 597 -16.35 12.29 0.94
C ARG A 597 -14.89 12.70 0.71
N THR A 598 -14.07 11.75 0.28
CA THR A 598 -12.62 11.95 0.21
C THR A 598 -12.19 12.70 -1.04
N PHE A 599 -12.75 12.35 -2.21
CA PHE A 599 -12.30 12.91 -3.49
C PHE A 599 -13.25 14.00 -4.02
N LEU A 600 -14.57 13.83 -3.94
CA LEU A 600 -15.49 14.87 -4.47
C LEU A 600 -15.67 16.03 -3.49
N ILE A 601 -15.77 15.76 -2.18
CA ILE A 601 -15.91 16.78 -1.14
C ILE A 601 -14.52 17.30 -0.74
N ARG A 602 -13.74 16.56 0.08
CA ARG A 602 -12.51 17.08 0.70
C ARG A 602 -11.50 17.59 -0.31
N ASN A 603 -11.09 16.75 -1.28
CA ASN A 603 -10.07 17.15 -2.25
C ASN A 603 -10.58 18.23 -3.22
N GLY A 604 -11.89 18.35 -3.42
CA GLY A 604 -12.51 19.36 -4.27
C GLY A 604 -12.71 20.74 -3.61
N LEU A 605 -12.53 20.85 -2.28
CA LEU A 605 -12.64 22.12 -1.55
C LEU A 605 -11.72 23.21 -2.14
N SER A 606 -10.46 22.89 -2.44
CA SER A 606 -9.51 23.87 -2.99
C SER A 606 -9.99 24.44 -4.32
N THR A 607 -10.48 23.61 -5.25
CA THR A 607 -11.06 24.08 -6.52
C THR A 607 -12.34 24.88 -6.28
N LEU A 608 -13.23 24.46 -5.38
CA LEU A 608 -14.47 25.19 -5.08
C LEU A 608 -14.21 26.60 -4.52
N PHE A 609 -13.26 26.75 -3.60
CA PHE A 609 -12.98 28.03 -2.94
C PHE A 609 -12.02 28.92 -3.74
N LYS A 610 -11.03 28.37 -4.47
CA LYS A 610 -10.08 29.15 -5.27
C LYS A 610 -10.55 29.45 -6.70
N GLU A 611 -11.32 28.55 -7.32
CA GLU A 611 -11.72 28.65 -8.74
C GLU A 611 -13.25 28.73 -8.94
N GLY A 612 -14.04 28.50 -7.88
CA GLY A 612 -15.49 28.66 -7.88
C GLY A 612 -16.29 27.42 -8.31
N THR A 613 -17.62 27.56 -8.28
CA THR A 613 -18.57 26.44 -8.48
C THR A 613 -18.50 25.81 -9.87
N SER A 614 -18.18 26.58 -10.92
CA SER A 614 -18.06 26.08 -12.30
C SER A 614 -16.83 25.18 -12.47
N ALA A 615 -15.70 25.58 -11.90
CA ALA A 615 -14.49 24.78 -11.86
C ALA A 615 -14.70 23.51 -11.01
N TYR A 616 -15.36 23.64 -9.86
CA TYR A 616 -15.71 22.51 -9.00
C TYR A 616 -16.61 21.49 -9.71
N ARG A 617 -17.61 21.95 -10.48
CA ARG A 617 -18.45 21.09 -11.33
C ARG A 617 -17.63 20.33 -12.36
N THR A 618 -16.74 21.05 -13.05
CA THR A 618 -15.84 20.44 -14.05
C THR A 618 -14.91 19.40 -13.40
N TYR A 619 -14.41 19.68 -12.20
CA TYR A 619 -13.61 18.76 -11.40
C TYR A 619 -14.37 17.49 -11.02
N TYR A 620 -15.54 17.60 -10.38
CA TYR A 620 -16.24 16.42 -9.87
C TYR A 620 -16.80 15.54 -11.00
N LEU A 621 -17.26 16.13 -12.11
CA LEU A 621 -17.73 15.37 -13.28
C LEU A 621 -16.58 14.55 -13.89
N ARG A 622 -15.40 15.17 -14.04
CA ARG A 622 -14.19 14.48 -14.52
C ARG A 622 -13.73 13.37 -13.59
N GLN A 623 -13.87 13.53 -12.26
CA GLN A 623 -13.56 12.44 -11.31
C GLN A 623 -14.50 11.24 -11.53
N MET A 624 -15.81 11.47 -11.64
CA MET A 624 -16.78 10.38 -11.86
C MET A 624 -16.63 9.70 -13.23
N GLU A 625 -16.24 10.44 -14.26
CA GLU A 625 -15.88 9.88 -15.57
C GLU A 625 -14.66 8.95 -15.48
N ILE A 626 -13.60 9.37 -14.78
CA ILE A 626 -12.39 8.56 -14.55
C ILE A 626 -12.71 7.26 -13.78
N TRP A 627 -13.67 7.29 -12.86
CA TRP A 627 -14.08 6.12 -12.08
C TRP A 627 -15.07 5.20 -12.81
N GLY A 628 -15.57 5.59 -13.99
CA GLY A 628 -16.62 4.85 -14.70
C GLY A 628 -17.98 4.82 -13.97
N THR A 629 -18.25 5.80 -13.10
CA THR A 629 -19.52 5.90 -12.34
C THR A 629 -20.72 5.90 -13.29
N SER A 630 -21.78 5.17 -12.95
CA SER A 630 -22.95 4.98 -13.81
C SER A 630 -23.64 6.32 -14.15
N PRO A 631 -24.17 6.50 -15.39
CA PRO A 631 -24.78 7.79 -15.78
C PRO A 631 -25.95 8.24 -14.89
N SER A 632 -26.68 7.31 -14.26
CA SER A 632 -27.70 7.65 -13.26
C SER A 632 -27.05 8.22 -12.00
N LYS A 633 -26.04 7.54 -11.45
CA LYS A 633 -25.31 8.05 -10.27
C LYS A 633 -24.58 9.35 -10.54
N GLN A 634 -24.00 9.57 -11.72
CA GLN A 634 -23.41 10.86 -12.07
C GLN A 634 -24.42 12.01 -11.97
N LYS A 635 -25.66 11.79 -12.41
CA LYS A 635 -26.74 12.79 -12.33
C LYS A 635 -27.20 13.04 -10.89
N GLU A 636 -27.35 11.98 -10.10
CA GLU A 636 -27.71 12.06 -8.67
C GLU A 636 -26.63 12.77 -7.85
N LEU A 637 -25.35 12.40 -8.07
CA LEU A 637 -24.21 13.01 -7.40
C LEU A 637 -23.99 14.45 -7.81
N ALA A 638 -24.10 14.80 -9.10
CA ALA A 638 -23.96 16.19 -9.54
C ALA A 638 -24.95 17.10 -8.82
N LYS A 639 -26.22 16.69 -8.69
CA LYS A 639 -27.22 17.44 -7.92
C LYS A 639 -26.82 17.59 -6.45
N MET A 640 -26.41 16.51 -5.80
CA MET A 640 -25.96 16.55 -4.40
C MET A 640 -24.75 17.47 -4.20
N LEU A 641 -23.78 17.44 -5.12
CA LEU A 641 -22.55 18.23 -5.05
C LEU A 641 -22.77 19.71 -5.40
N ASP A 642 -23.74 20.03 -6.25
CA ASP A 642 -24.19 21.41 -6.46
C ASP A 642 -24.82 21.99 -5.18
N GLU A 643 -25.68 21.22 -4.51
CA GLU A 643 -26.28 21.61 -3.23
C GLU A 643 -25.23 21.75 -2.12
N TRP A 644 -24.24 20.84 -2.07
CA TRP A 644 -23.07 20.94 -1.19
C TRP A 644 -22.27 22.23 -1.43
N ALA A 645 -21.99 22.56 -2.69
CA ALA A 645 -21.21 23.75 -3.05
C ALA A 645 -21.92 25.07 -2.69
N VAL A 646 -23.25 25.07 -2.64
CA VAL A 646 -24.04 26.20 -2.12
C VAL A 646 -24.03 26.21 -0.59
N TYR A 647 -24.22 25.06 0.05
CA TYR A 647 -24.18 24.92 1.51
C TYR A 647 -22.84 25.39 2.09
N ILE A 648 -21.72 24.82 1.66
CA ILE A 648 -20.43 25.04 2.32
C ILE A 648 -19.91 26.48 2.18
N ARG A 649 -20.20 27.14 1.06
CA ARG A 649 -19.87 28.57 0.88
C ARG A 649 -20.79 29.50 1.68
N ARG A 650 -21.97 29.03 2.10
CA ARG A 650 -22.84 29.79 3.03
C ARG A 650 -22.35 29.65 4.47
N GLU A 651 -22.02 28.43 4.91
CA GLU A 651 -21.57 28.21 6.28
C GLU A 651 -20.18 28.79 6.56
N CYS A 652 -19.22 28.64 5.63
CA CYS A 652 -17.83 29.05 5.85
C CYS A 652 -17.46 30.40 5.18
N GLY A 653 -18.37 30.99 4.41
CA GLY A 653 -18.08 32.20 3.61
C GLY A 653 -16.96 31.96 2.60
N ASP A 654 -15.97 32.85 2.59
CA ASP A 654 -14.76 32.72 1.76
C ASP A 654 -13.66 31.85 2.42
N ALA A 655 -13.82 31.45 3.69
CA ALA A 655 -12.83 30.64 4.40
C ALA A 655 -12.98 29.16 4.05
N GLN A 656 -11.98 28.59 3.36
CA GLN A 656 -11.98 27.17 3.04
C GLN A 656 -11.85 26.30 4.31
N PRO A 657 -12.71 25.29 4.52
CA PRO A 657 -12.54 24.30 5.58
C PRO A 657 -11.19 23.57 5.47
N SER A 658 -10.62 23.21 6.62
CA SER A 658 -9.41 22.37 6.63
C SER A 658 -9.70 20.98 6.07
N SER A 659 -8.80 20.48 5.23
CA SER A 659 -8.87 19.11 4.73
C SER A 659 -8.74 18.05 5.82
N SER A 660 -8.18 18.40 6.99
CA SER A 660 -8.07 17.51 8.15
C SER A 660 -9.34 17.43 9.01
N THR A 661 -10.27 18.38 8.88
CA THR A 661 -11.48 18.49 9.73
C THR A 661 -12.80 18.56 8.95
N TYR A 662 -12.74 18.40 7.62
CA TYR A 662 -13.86 18.62 6.71
C TYR A 662 -15.14 17.81 7.03
N LEU A 663 -15.06 16.68 7.74
CA LEU A 663 -16.25 15.90 8.11
C LEU A 663 -17.14 16.63 9.12
N THR A 664 -16.65 17.67 9.80
CA THR A 664 -17.48 18.52 10.69
C THR A 664 -18.56 19.25 9.89
N GLU A 665 -18.24 19.67 8.67
CA GLU A 665 -19.21 20.30 7.77
C GLU A 665 -19.92 19.29 6.85
N ALA A 666 -19.18 18.27 6.39
CA ALA A 666 -19.69 17.32 5.42
C ALA A 666 -20.69 16.31 6.01
N GLU A 667 -20.46 15.77 7.22
CA GLU A 667 -21.39 14.79 7.80
C GLU A 667 -22.78 15.36 8.12
N PRO A 668 -22.94 16.55 8.73
CA PRO A 668 -24.26 17.15 8.94
C PRO A 668 -25.01 17.39 7.62
N PHE A 669 -24.32 17.87 6.58
CA PHE A 669 -24.91 18.04 5.26
C PHE A 669 -25.36 16.70 4.66
N LEU A 670 -24.50 15.67 4.67
CA LEU A 670 -24.79 14.36 4.12
C LEU A 670 -25.91 13.65 4.89
N GLU A 671 -25.98 13.81 6.22
CA GLU A 671 -27.07 13.31 7.05
C GLU A 671 -28.41 13.97 6.67
N GLN A 672 -28.43 15.30 6.58
CA GLN A 672 -29.61 16.05 6.15
C GLN A 672 -30.02 15.68 4.71
N TYR A 673 -29.07 15.41 3.83
CA TYR A 673 -29.35 14.97 2.45
C TYR A 673 -29.94 13.56 2.42
N ALA A 674 -29.37 12.62 3.18
CA ALA A 674 -29.82 11.23 3.30
C ALA A 674 -31.23 11.11 3.90
N LYS A 675 -31.58 11.95 4.88
CA LYS A 675 -32.92 11.95 5.51
C LYS A 675 -34.06 12.30 4.55
N ARG A 676 -33.79 12.90 3.38
CA ARG A 676 -34.83 13.34 2.43
C ARG A 676 -35.45 12.20 1.62
N SER A 677 -34.73 11.10 1.38
CA SER A 677 -35.29 9.93 0.70
C SER A 677 -34.43 8.66 0.90
N PRO A 678 -35.01 7.45 0.78
CA PRO A 678 -34.24 6.21 0.78
C PRO A 678 -33.17 6.15 -0.33
N ALA A 679 -33.45 6.73 -1.50
CA ALA A 679 -32.49 6.80 -2.61
C ALA A 679 -31.28 7.70 -2.27
N ASN A 680 -31.52 8.84 -1.60
CA ASN A 680 -30.45 9.71 -1.12
C ASN A 680 -29.58 8.99 -0.07
N ARG A 681 -30.18 8.19 0.81
CA ARG A 681 -29.45 7.38 1.79
C ARG A 681 -28.61 6.28 1.12
N ALA A 682 -29.12 5.61 0.09
CA ALA A 682 -28.33 4.65 -0.70
C ALA A 682 -27.16 5.35 -1.42
N LEU A 683 -27.40 6.54 -1.98
CA LEU A 683 -26.40 7.34 -2.70
C LEU A 683 -25.17 7.73 -1.85
N VAL A 684 -25.39 8.21 -0.62
CA VAL A 684 -24.30 8.72 0.24
C VAL A 684 -23.81 7.70 1.28
N GLY A 685 -24.51 6.57 1.43
CA GLY A 685 -24.27 5.59 2.48
C GLY A 685 -24.75 6.07 3.86
N ALA A 686 -24.22 5.46 4.91
CA ALA A 686 -24.47 5.96 6.27
C ALA A 686 -23.86 7.35 6.45
N ALA A 687 -24.65 8.29 6.96
CA ALA A 687 -24.23 9.63 7.33
C ALA A 687 -24.97 10.03 8.61
N GLY A 688 -24.35 10.89 9.43
CA GLY A 688 -24.87 11.21 10.76
C GLY A 688 -24.39 10.22 11.81
N GLY A 689 -23.36 10.63 12.54
CA GLY A 689 -22.64 9.82 13.53
C GLY A 689 -21.44 10.59 14.03
N LEU A 690 -21.67 11.87 14.39
CA LEU A 690 -20.61 12.85 14.57
C LEU A 690 -19.77 12.52 15.82
N VAL A 691 -18.57 12.00 15.59
CA VAL A 691 -17.48 12.17 16.57
C VAL A 691 -17.07 13.64 16.49
N GLN A 692 -17.28 14.36 17.59
CA GLN A 692 -16.99 15.79 17.71
C GLN A 692 -15.50 16.05 17.46
N THR A 693 -15.17 17.05 16.64
CA THR A 693 -13.77 17.51 16.49
C THR A 693 -13.22 18.08 17.79
N GLU A 694 -14.11 18.67 18.58
CA GLU A 694 -13.87 19.26 19.91
C GLU A 694 -13.48 18.24 20.98
N ASP A 695 -13.54 16.93 20.69
CA ASP A 695 -13.04 15.86 21.56
C ASP A 695 -11.72 15.24 21.06
N ALA A 696 -11.34 15.46 19.79
CA ALA A 696 -10.34 14.62 19.11
C ALA A 696 -9.18 15.36 18.43
N LEU A 697 -9.24 16.69 18.22
CA LEU A 697 -8.19 17.41 17.50
C LEU A 697 -7.65 18.64 18.27
N PRO A 698 -6.42 19.09 17.95
CA PRO A 698 -5.90 20.35 18.46
C PRO A 698 -6.78 21.53 18.07
N ILE A 699 -6.80 22.58 18.90
CA ILE A 699 -7.30 23.89 18.43
C ILE A 699 -6.21 24.47 17.53
N LEU A 700 -6.22 24.05 16.27
CA LEU A 700 -5.62 24.86 15.22
C LEU A 700 -6.46 26.12 15.10
N ASP A 701 -5.92 27.23 15.59
CA ASP A 701 -6.51 28.56 15.41
C ASP A 701 -6.96 28.73 13.95
N ALA A 702 -8.27 28.89 13.73
CA ALA A 702 -8.86 29.29 12.44
C ALA A 702 -8.40 30.71 12.00
N ARG A 703 -7.39 31.26 12.66
CA ARG A 703 -6.77 32.58 12.47
C ARG A 703 -5.33 32.53 11.94
N ARG A 704 -4.73 31.35 11.69
CA ARG A 704 -3.49 31.25 10.89
C ARG A 704 -3.78 30.97 9.40
N GLY A 705 -4.78 31.67 8.87
CA GLY A 705 -4.93 31.92 7.44
C GLY A 705 -3.83 32.85 6.91
N LYS A 706 -2.59 32.34 6.88
CA LYS A 706 -1.50 32.77 5.99
C LYS A 706 -0.66 31.55 5.60
N GLU A 707 -1.27 30.68 4.81
CA GLU A 707 -0.53 30.01 3.74
C GLU A 707 0.11 31.12 2.88
N GLY A 708 1.39 30.97 2.53
CA GLY A 708 2.27 32.13 2.28
C GLY A 708 1.93 32.98 1.05
N ASP A 709 1.12 34.03 1.24
CA ASP A 709 1.12 35.20 0.37
C ASP A 709 2.32 36.09 0.76
N LEU A 710 3.43 35.92 0.03
CA LEU A 710 4.57 36.82 0.10
C LEU A 710 4.16 38.16 -0.48
N ASN A 711 4.15 39.19 0.36
CA ASN A 711 3.88 40.58 -0.03
C ASN A 711 4.60 40.91 -1.35
N LYS A 712 3.85 41.19 -2.41
CA LYS A 712 4.42 41.86 -3.59
C LYS A 712 4.94 43.21 -3.13
N PRO A 713 6.20 43.60 -3.41
CA PRO A 713 6.62 44.97 -3.22
C PRO A 713 5.80 45.84 -4.18
N GLU A 714 5.03 46.77 -3.64
CA GLU A 714 4.35 47.78 -4.44
C GLU A 714 5.40 48.58 -5.23
N ARG A 715 5.15 48.80 -6.53
CA ARG A 715 5.94 49.76 -7.30
C ARG A 715 5.60 51.16 -6.83
N GLY A 716 6.36 51.65 -5.85
CA GLY A 716 6.35 53.06 -5.48
C GLY A 716 6.74 53.92 -6.68
N THR A 717 5.77 54.66 -7.20
CA THR A 717 5.99 55.77 -8.13
C THR A 717 6.80 56.85 -7.44
N ALA A 718 7.89 57.30 -8.07
CA ALA A 718 8.69 58.42 -7.58
C ALA A 718 7.87 59.74 -7.62
N PRO A 719 8.00 60.63 -6.62
CA PRO A 719 7.40 61.95 -6.66
C PRO A 719 8.32 62.96 -7.37
N CYS A 720 7.78 63.58 -8.43
CA CYS A 720 8.29 64.74 -9.18
C CYS A 720 9.71 64.66 -9.77
#